data_AF-A0A2V7Z5G1-F1
#
_entry.id   AF-A0A2V7Z5G1-F1
#
_cell.length_a   1.000
_cell.length_b   1.000
_cell.length_c   1.000
_cell.angle_alpha   90.00
_cell.angle_beta   90.00
_cell.angle_gamma   90.00
#
_symmetry.space_group_name_H-M   'P 1'
#
loop_
_entity.id
_entity.type
_entity.pdbx_description
1 polymer ?
#
loop_
_entity_poly.entity_id
_entity_poly.type
_entity_poly.pdbx_seq_one_letter_code
_entity_poly.pdbx_strand_id
1 'polypeptide(L)'
;MGKRTPVVDARVLAGVFLLLAVPLGARGAVRLTIAAERADGTCPAAPPLGIVQITPKQELPSSLDHCLVLFEVGDLTDGALARDSARLAKTAGAAGVVLDFTHFVQTPDERARARLPFAVKQLSSAIRAATPSARVALDFSHGPGEPFSLDFEEGFGAYFDAISTFAGRLPPVFSDEGKERWLFLLRERARSAPGQIVQALESSSASGAPPPQVVGMFATPEAAVDEPDWESLRRLQRYWTDDVSRDPTSTKATRGDGSSFAVLRFFDAKKFTPILLLAEDSSGRATVELSGGTYAKASVENLSSGAKRDFELRGAKTLELDLSRGPLAVVLEPAKRPDERTRVEVGAARGLTAEEIIARERAWDAGQRERVSTFIANMEASLRFRVAEVNETFDLTIRGPFFFRRGEPADWGWKEFYLNGVKWKGKTLPKIPILQPEKVTTLPLDIRLTEDYRYELAGTPEIGGRRSYEITFTPKESLGGKAVYRGKVWIDSQTFALLRRDSVQLNLKGETLSNVQTEIYRSLPGRPDVVLPLEIKGQQVFSTAGRTTAIERDVKMKDVEVDPASFVERRGAAYGSELQMVRDTDLGMRYLVPDRQKPGHRVVEEQISKKSTFGIAGGFYDESLDYPIPLLGIQHFDFDLWGKGKQLSVFFAGALLTANYTDPSFLGGRFDLGADLFAVAFPFGDVAYRNGKEVPDEKIKHLPAVFQVNVGRPLGPYLKASLGLFTRYDNFQRDPDTGPRFVTPVDTFTDGSELRLVGNYKGFNATAIGGFYRRRDWKPWGDPETSDFDPKDRDYFKYQLSLSKDQYFPGFRKLHVSLTYLDGSDLDRFSKYEFGAFSGNALHGFKNGSVKTQTAFLGTVSYGLNIEDIIRFEAIFDQAVVRDRQSGYDNTYFAGAGLSGSLNGPWNNSLLRFDLGVPVVSHGVKGFVANVILLKLF
;
A
#
# COMPACT_ATOMS: atom_id res chain seq x y z
N MET A 1 -56.50 -41.38 -11.86
CA MET A 1 -55.37 -42.28 -12.22
C MET A 1 -54.10 -41.59 -11.77
N GLY A 2 -53.20 -42.10 -10.94
CA GLY A 2 -52.99 -43.45 -10.41
C GLY A 2 -51.52 -43.52 -10.00
N LYS A 3 -51.26 -43.53 -8.69
CA LYS A 3 -50.17 -44.18 -7.95
C LYS A 3 -48.74 -44.20 -8.54
N ARG A 4 -47.77 -43.67 -7.78
CA ARG A 4 -46.82 -44.48 -6.97
C ARG A 4 -45.84 -43.60 -6.20
N THR A 5 -46.00 -43.60 -4.88
CA THR A 5 -44.99 -43.24 -3.88
C THR A 5 -44.04 -44.43 -3.66
N PRO A 6 -42.74 -44.21 -3.38
CA PRO A 6 -41.95 -45.11 -2.57
C PRO A 6 -41.88 -44.59 -1.12
N VAL A 7 -42.18 -45.51 -0.21
CA VAL A 7 -42.01 -45.40 1.23
C VAL A 7 -40.52 -45.34 1.56
N VAL A 8 -40.10 -44.39 2.39
CA VAL A 8 -38.80 -44.44 3.08
C VAL A 8 -39.07 -44.41 4.58
N ASP A 9 -38.43 -45.37 5.25
CA ASP A 9 -38.55 -45.76 6.65
C ASP A 9 -38.50 -44.62 7.68
N ALA A 10 -39.43 -44.68 8.63
CA ALA A 10 -39.50 -43.87 9.85
C ALA A 10 -38.41 -44.24 10.90
N ARG A 11 -37.19 -44.57 10.46
CA ARG A 11 -36.03 -44.84 11.33
C ARG A 11 -34.83 -43.91 11.10
N VAL A 12 -34.96 -42.91 10.22
CA VAL A 12 -33.91 -41.88 10.00
C VAL A 12 -34.23 -40.54 10.70
N LEU A 13 -35.46 -40.36 11.20
CA LEU A 13 -35.93 -39.10 11.78
C LEU A 13 -35.73 -38.93 13.29
N ALA A 14 -35.01 -39.84 13.95
CA ALA A 14 -34.52 -39.67 15.33
C ALA A 14 -33.02 -39.31 15.40
N GLY A 15 -32.31 -39.32 14.26
CA GLY A 15 -30.88 -38.98 14.19
C GLY A 15 -30.57 -37.52 13.82
N VAL A 16 -31.59 -36.71 13.52
CA VAL A 16 -31.42 -35.35 12.97
C VAL A 16 -31.86 -34.25 13.94
N PHE A 17 -32.49 -34.59 15.08
CA PHE A 17 -32.84 -33.61 16.13
C PHE A 17 -31.82 -33.53 17.28
N LEU A 18 -30.69 -34.23 17.19
CA LEU A 18 -29.56 -34.21 18.13
C LEU A 18 -28.31 -33.50 17.57
N LEU A 19 -28.49 -32.64 16.54
CA LEU A 19 -27.43 -31.86 15.90
C LEU A 19 -27.63 -30.33 15.97
N LEU A 20 -28.52 -29.86 16.86
CA LEU A 20 -28.73 -28.43 17.13
C LEU A 20 -28.58 -28.05 18.61
N ALA A 21 -27.77 -28.80 19.35
CA ALA A 21 -27.12 -28.25 20.54
C ALA A 21 -25.81 -27.60 20.08
N VAL A 22 -25.82 -26.27 19.97
CA VAL A 22 -24.59 -25.48 19.85
C VAL A 22 -23.62 -25.95 20.94
N PRO A 23 -22.44 -26.48 20.61
CA PRO A 23 -21.45 -26.69 21.65
C PRO A 23 -20.98 -25.30 22.06
N LEU A 24 -21.40 -24.85 23.24
CA LEU A 24 -20.68 -23.82 23.99
C LEU A 24 -19.21 -24.25 23.96
N GLY A 25 -18.38 -23.51 23.23
CA GLY A 25 -16.97 -23.84 23.05
C GLY A 25 -16.34 -24.07 24.42
N ALA A 26 -15.92 -25.31 24.68
CA ALA A 26 -15.15 -25.63 25.86
C ALA A 26 -13.84 -24.86 25.76
N ARG A 27 -13.74 -23.71 26.46
CA ARG A 27 -12.48 -23.04 26.71
C ARG A 27 -11.52 -24.09 27.26
N GLY A 28 -10.36 -24.28 26.62
CA GLY A 28 -9.30 -25.13 27.16
C GLY A 28 -9.05 -24.77 28.64
N ALA A 29 -8.71 -25.76 29.46
CA ALA A 29 -8.55 -25.60 30.90
C ALA A 29 -7.79 -24.31 31.22
N VAL A 30 -8.50 -23.37 31.84
CA VAL A 30 -8.02 -22.01 32.10
C VAL A 30 -7.02 -22.10 33.26
N ARG A 31 -5.72 -22.03 32.97
CA ARG A 31 -4.67 -22.09 33.99
C ARG A 31 -4.63 -20.80 34.81
N LEU A 32 -5.02 -20.89 36.07
CA LEU A 32 -4.90 -19.77 37.02
C LEU A 32 -3.43 -19.58 37.44
N THR A 33 -2.92 -18.37 37.28
CA THR A 33 -1.53 -18.01 37.56
C THR A 33 -1.46 -16.97 38.67
N ILE A 34 -0.64 -17.20 39.68
CA ILE A 34 -0.31 -16.26 40.74
C ILE A 34 0.88 -15.42 40.29
N ALA A 35 0.80 -14.12 40.54
CA ALA A 35 1.93 -13.22 40.50
C ALA A 35 2.06 -12.48 41.83
N ALA A 36 3.28 -12.14 42.26
CA ALA A 36 3.47 -11.29 43.43
C ALA A 36 4.70 -10.38 43.31
N GLU A 37 4.60 -9.20 43.91
CA GLU A 37 5.69 -8.23 43.99
C GLU A 37 6.62 -8.61 45.14
N ARG A 38 7.82 -9.09 44.81
CA ARG A 38 8.83 -9.44 45.82
C ARG A 38 9.39 -8.18 46.45
N ALA A 39 9.69 -8.24 47.75
CA ALA A 39 10.37 -7.16 48.46
C ALA A 39 11.74 -6.79 47.86
N ASP A 40 12.41 -7.73 47.18
CA ASP A 40 13.69 -7.51 46.50
C ASP A 40 13.57 -6.99 45.05
N GLY A 41 12.35 -6.89 44.51
CA GLY A 41 12.07 -6.42 43.15
C GLY A 41 12.60 -7.35 42.03
N THR A 42 12.97 -8.59 42.35
CA THR A 42 13.59 -9.51 41.37
C THR A 42 12.59 -10.44 40.70
N CYS A 43 12.92 -10.85 39.46
CA CYS A 43 12.17 -11.86 38.73
C CYS A 43 12.57 -13.29 39.16
N PRO A 44 11.59 -14.15 39.51
CA PRO A 44 11.88 -15.49 40.02
C PRO A 44 12.23 -16.48 38.90
N ALA A 45 12.97 -17.55 39.22
CA ALA A 45 13.28 -18.61 38.25
C ALA A 45 12.15 -19.65 38.07
N ALA A 46 11.13 -19.62 38.92
CA ALA A 46 10.01 -20.57 38.92
C ALA A 46 8.74 -19.93 39.49
N PRO A 47 7.54 -20.47 39.19
CA PRO A 47 6.28 -19.95 39.71
C PRO A 47 6.25 -19.82 41.24
N PRO A 48 5.53 -18.83 41.80
CA PRO A 48 4.64 -17.88 41.13
C PRO A 48 5.42 -16.83 40.30
N LEU A 49 4.73 -16.09 39.42
CA LEU A 49 5.37 -15.03 38.64
C LEU A 49 5.79 -13.87 39.57
N GLY A 50 6.89 -13.20 39.23
CA GLY A 50 7.22 -11.91 39.85
C GLY A 50 6.33 -10.80 39.31
N ILE A 51 6.20 -9.70 40.04
CA ILE A 51 5.63 -8.44 39.54
C ILE A 51 6.70 -7.37 39.63
N VAL A 52 6.91 -6.66 38.51
CA VAL A 52 7.80 -5.49 38.45
C VAL A 52 6.95 -4.28 38.07
N GLN A 53 6.97 -3.25 38.91
CA GLN A 53 6.35 -1.97 38.61
C GLN A 53 7.36 -1.06 37.92
N ILE A 54 6.95 -0.46 36.81
CA ILE A 54 7.82 0.39 35.98
C ILE A 54 7.11 1.71 35.74
N THR A 55 7.65 2.76 36.34
CA THR A 55 7.23 4.14 36.08
C THR A 55 7.91 4.68 34.81
N PRO A 56 7.40 5.79 34.21
CA PRO A 56 8.00 6.41 33.02
C PRO A 56 9.49 6.78 33.16
N LYS A 57 10.00 6.96 34.39
CA LYS A 57 11.36 7.44 34.66
C LYS A 57 12.36 6.34 35.06
N GLN A 58 11.88 5.12 35.30
CA GLN A 58 12.70 4.03 35.82
C GLN A 58 13.35 3.20 34.70
N GLU A 59 14.58 2.73 34.88
CA GLU A 59 15.19 1.80 33.91
C GLU A 59 14.57 0.40 34.01
N LEU A 60 14.54 -0.31 32.87
CA LEU A 60 14.07 -1.69 32.81
C LEU A 60 15.10 -2.63 33.48
N PRO A 61 14.67 -3.64 34.25
CA PRO A 61 15.55 -4.70 34.73
C PRO A 61 16.28 -5.42 33.58
N SER A 62 17.44 -6.02 33.88
CA SER A 62 18.27 -6.73 32.90
C SER A 62 17.65 -8.03 32.38
N SER A 63 16.74 -8.66 33.12
CA SER A 63 15.87 -9.75 32.67
C SER A 63 14.48 -9.57 33.28
N LEU A 64 13.46 -9.88 32.48
CA LEU A 64 12.05 -9.85 32.84
C LEU A 64 11.40 -11.24 32.71
N ASP A 65 12.21 -12.29 32.54
CA ASP A 65 11.73 -13.67 32.44
C ASP A 65 10.91 -14.03 33.69
N HIS A 66 9.76 -14.67 33.50
CA HIS A 66 8.84 -15.04 34.59
C HIS A 66 8.29 -13.87 35.44
N CYS A 67 8.34 -12.63 34.93
CA CYS A 67 7.68 -11.48 35.53
C CYS A 67 6.45 -11.02 34.74
N LEU A 68 5.46 -10.51 35.48
CA LEU A 68 4.49 -9.56 34.95
C LEU A 68 5.03 -8.14 35.12
N VAL A 69 4.95 -7.35 34.07
CA VAL A 69 5.36 -5.95 34.08
C VAL A 69 4.12 -5.07 34.22
N LEU A 70 4.03 -4.29 35.29
CA LEU A 70 3.05 -3.21 35.40
C LEU A 70 3.71 -1.92 34.91
N PHE A 71 3.31 -1.44 33.74
CA PHE A 71 3.88 -0.26 33.11
C PHE A 71 2.90 0.92 33.22
N GLU A 72 3.28 1.93 33.99
CA GLU A 72 2.49 3.16 34.16
C GLU A 72 2.59 4.04 32.92
N VAL A 73 1.45 4.37 32.31
CA VAL A 73 1.37 5.30 31.18
C VAL A 73 1.08 6.70 31.71
N GLY A 74 2.08 7.56 31.72
CA GLY A 74 1.96 8.90 32.32
C GLY A 74 1.52 10.01 31.35
N ASP A 75 1.83 9.90 30.06
CA ASP A 75 1.58 10.93 29.05
C ASP A 75 1.27 10.30 27.68
N LEU A 76 0.29 10.85 26.97
CA LEU A 76 -0.16 10.39 25.65
C LEU A 76 0.37 11.23 24.48
N THR A 77 1.27 12.20 24.71
CA THR A 77 1.93 12.94 23.62
C THR A 77 2.76 12.01 22.71
N ASP A 78 2.94 12.40 21.44
CA ASP A 78 3.70 11.57 20.47
C ASP A 78 5.12 11.28 20.95
N GLY A 79 5.76 12.28 21.56
CA GLY A 79 7.09 12.14 22.14
C GLY A 79 7.14 11.17 23.32
N ALA A 80 6.11 11.17 24.19
CA ALA A 80 6.02 10.23 25.31
C ALA A 80 5.75 8.80 24.83
N LEU A 81 4.74 8.62 23.96
CA LEU A 81 4.40 7.31 23.41
C LEU A 81 5.56 6.69 22.62
N ALA A 82 6.33 7.49 21.88
CA ALA A 82 7.53 7.00 21.20
C ALA A 82 8.60 6.50 22.19
N ARG A 83 8.84 7.23 23.29
CA ARG A 83 9.77 6.80 24.34
C ARG A 83 9.30 5.52 25.04
N ASP A 84 8.02 5.47 25.41
CA ASP A 84 7.46 4.32 26.11
C ASP A 84 7.39 3.08 25.21
N SER A 85 7.05 3.25 23.93
CA SER A 85 7.15 2.18 22.93
C SER A 85 8.57 1.62 22.84
N ALA A 86 9.59 2.48 22.77
CA ALA A 86 10.98 2.04 22.70
C ALA A 86 11.46 1.32 23.98
N ARG A 87 10.87 1.64 25.14
CA ARG A 87 11.12 0.92 26.40
C ARG A 87 10.40 -0.43 26.39
N LEU A 88 9.12 -0.45 26.05
CA LEU A 88 8.32 -1.67 25.97
C LEU A 88 8.84 -2.65 24.90
N ALA A 89 9.47 -2.16 23.83
CA ALA A 89 10.16 -3.02 22.84
C ALA A 89 11.37 -3.78 23.43
N LYS A 90 11.77 -3.51 24.67
CA LYS A 90 12.85 -4.19 25.40
C LYS A 90 12.36 -5.11 26.52
N THR A 91 11.04 -5.33 26.65
CA THR A 91 10.47 -6.22 27.68
C THR A 91 10.51 -7.70 27.28
N ALA A 92 11.53 -8.10 26.51
CA ALA A 92 11.66 -9.46 26.01
C ALA A 92 11.65 -10.49 27.17
N GLY A 93 10.87 -11.56 27.01
CA GLY A 93 10.77 -12.64 28.01
C GLY A 93 9.71 -12.43 29.09
N ALA A 94 9.10 -11.24 29.19
CA ALA A 94 8.01 -10.98 30.14
C ALA A 94 6.83 -11.96 29.93
N ALA A 95 6.32 -12.50 31.03
CA ALA A 95 5.17 -13.42 31.03
C ALA A 95 3.84 -12.71 30.68
N GLY A 96 3.83 -11.39 30.80
CA GLY A 96 2.73 -10.50 30.45
C GLY A 96 3.04 -9.06 30.84
N VAL A 97 2.35 -8.12 30.20
CA VAL A 97 2.50 -6.68 30.48
C VAL A 97 1.13 -6.08 30.72
N VAL A 98 0.99 -5.35 31.83
CA VAL A 98 -0.18 -4.56 32.17
C VAL A 98 0.14 -3.10 31.84
N LEU A 99 -0.65 -2.51 30.95
CA LEU A 99 -0.61 -1.06 30.69
C LEU A 99 -1.59 -0.37 31.63
N ASP A 100 -1.05 0.40 32.57
CA ASP A 100 -1.84 1.15 33.55
C ASP A 100 -2.21 2.54 33.00
N PHE A 101 -3.49 2.72 32.72
CA PHE A 101 -4.10 3.97 32.25
C PHE A 101 -5.01 4.61 33.31
N THR A 102 -4.94 4.18 34.57
CA THR A 102 -5.83 4.65 35.64
C THR A 102 -5.80 6.17 35.82
N HIS A 103 -4.65 6.81 35.56
CA HIS A 103 -4.50 8.27 35.55
C HIS A 103 -5.45 9.00 34.56
N PHE A 104 -5.85 8.36 33.46
CA PHE A 104 -6.71 8.95 32.43
C PHE A 104 -8.21 8.66 32.63
N VAL A 105 -8.57 7.83 33.60
CA VAL A 105 -9.97 7.48 33.86
C VAL A 105 -10.74 8.69 34.42
N GLN A 106 -10.09 9.46 35.31
CA GLN A 106 -10.69 10.62 35.97
C GLN A 106 -10.30 11.97 35.35
N THR A 107 -9.50 11.98 34.28
CA THR A 107 -9.11 13.24 33.64
C THR A 107 -10.29 13.86 32.90
N PRO A 108 -10.57 15.17 33.08
CA PRO A 108 -11.56 15.88 32.28
C PRO A 108 -11.06 16.19 30.85
N ASP A 109 -9.82 15.84 30.50
CA ASP A 109 -9.25 16.09 29.19
C ASP A 109 -9.79 15.11 28.13
N GLU A 110 -10.82 15.55 27.40
CA GLU A 110 -11.40 14.81 26.27
C GLU A 110 -10.37 14.49 25.18
N ARG A 111 -9.33 15.33 24.98
CA ARG A 111 -8.29 15.04 23.98
C ARG A 111 -7.43 13.87 24.41
N ALA A 112 -7.09 13.77 25.70
CA ALA A 112 -6.36 12.63 26.24
C ALA A 112 -7.18 11.34 26.09
N ARG A 113 -8.48 11.37 26.43
CA ARG A 113 -9.38 10.23 26.25
C ARG A 113 -9.48 9.77 24.79
N ALA A 114 -9.58 10.70 23.84
CA ALA A 114 -9.61 10.39 22.41
C ALA A 114 -8.30 9.74 21.88
N ARG A 115 -7.17 9.90 22.60
CA ARG A 115 -5.86 9.30 22.23
C ARG A 115 -5.63 7.91 22.81
N LEU A 116 -6.45 7.44 23.75
CA LEU A 116 -6.29 6.12 24.39
C LEU A 116 -6.26 4.95 23.39
N PRO A 117 -7.14 4.88 22.37
CA PRO A 117 -7.09 3.79 21.39
C PRO A 117 -5.74 3.73 20.66
N PHE A 118 -5.25 4.88 20.19
CA PHE A 118 -3.96 5.00 19.52
C PHE A 118 -2.81 4.57 20.43
N ALA A 119 -2.79 5.05 21.67
CA ALA A 119 -1.77 4.69 22.65
C ALA A 119 -1.74 3.19 22.94
N VAL A 120 -2.90 2.57 23.18
CA VAL A 120 -3.00 1.11 23.39
C VAL A 120 -2.47 0.35 22.18
N LYS A 121 -2.90 0.70 20.95
CA LYS A 121 -2.45 0.01 19.74
C LYS A 121 -0.94 0.12 19.56
N GLN A 122 -0.37 1.31 19.79
CA GLN A 122 1.06 1.56 19.66
C GLN A 122 1.88 0.81 20.72
N LEU A 123 1.54 0.96 22.01
CA LEU A 123 2.28 0.33 23.12
C LEU A 123 2.16 -1.19 23.09
N SER A 124 0.98 -1.72 22.79
CA SER A 124 0.76 -3.18 22.67
C SER A 124 1.54 -3.78 21.49
N SER A 125 1.62 -3.06 20.37
CA SER A 125 2.45 -3.48 19.23
C SER A 125 3.92 -3.50 19.61
N ALA A 126 4.40 -2.54 20.40
CA ALA A 126 5.78 -2.51 20.87
C ALA A 126 6.10 -3.67 21.84
N ILE A 127 5.18 -4.01 22.75
CA ILE A 127 5.33 -5.19 23.63
C ILE A 127 5.45 -6.47 22.79
N ARG A 128 4.53 -6.66 21.84
CA ARG A 128 4.49 -7.86 21.00
C ARG A 128 5.61 -7.90 19.95
N ALA A 129 6.20 -6.76 19.63
CA ALA A 129 7.42 -6.69 18.82
C ALA A 129 8.62 -7.37 19.54
N ALA A 130 8.71 -7.21 20.86
CA ALA A 130 9.74 -7.81 21.69
C ALA A 130 9.46 -9.29 21.99
N THR A 131 8.20 -9.63 22.27
CA THR A 131 7.75 -10.99 22.60
C THR A 131 6.40 -11.24 21.93
N PRO A 132 6.35 -11.88 20.75
CA PRO A 132 5.12 -12.08 19.98
C PRO A 132 4.00 -12.81 20.73
N SER A 133 4.34 -13.62 21.72
CA SER A 133 3.42 -14.36 22.59
C SER A 133 3.07 -13.63 23.89
N ALA A 134 3.56 -12.41 24.13
CA ALA A 134 3.29 -11.68 25.35
C ALA A 134 1.81 -11.33 25.46
N ARG A 135 1.21 -11.64 26.63
CA ARG A 135 -0.14 -11.23 26.96
C ARG A 135 -0.15 -9.77 27.41
N VAL A 136 -1.03 -8.97 26.80
CA VAL A 136 -1.19 -7.56 27.15
C VAL A 136 -2.49 -7.38 27.92
N ALA A 137 -2.40 -6.80 29.12
CA ALA A 137 -3.55 -6.44 29.94
C ALA A 137 -3.72 -4.92 29.99
N LEU A 138 -4.95 -4.45 30.07
CA LEU A 138 -5.26 -3.02 30.26
C LEU A 138 -5.84 -2.79 31.65
N ASP A 139 -5.29 -1.80 32.37
CA ASP A 139 -5.85 -1.33 33.64
C ASP A 139 -6.50 0.05 33.48
N PHE A 140 -7.81 0.09 33.71
CA PHE A 140 -8.60 1.31 33.84
C PHE A 140 -9.39 1.32 35.16
N SER A 141 -8.95 0.53 36.14
CA SER A 141 -9.66 0.37 37.40
C SER A 141 -9.64 1.65 38.21
N HIS A 142 -10.80 2.06 38.74
CA HIS A 142 -10.93 3.27 39.54
C HIS A 142 -11.81 3.05 40.76
N GLY A 143 -11.83 4.05 41.65
CA GLY A 143 -12.63 4.04 42.88
C GLY A 143 -14.14 3.91 42.65
N PRO A 144 -14.95 3.97 43.72
CA PRO A 144 -16.41 3.83 43.61
C PRO A 144 -17.03 4.89 42.70
N GLY A 145 -17.95 4.49 41.81
CA GLY A 145 -18.54 5.35 40.78
C GLY A 145 -19.27 4.56 39.69
N GLU A 146 -19.45 5.15 38.51
CA GLU A 146 -19.90 4.41 37.32
C GLU A 146 -18.70 3.68 36.67
N PRO A 147 -18.86 2.43 36.20
CA PRO A 147 -17.79 1.72 35.49
C PRO A 147 -17.26 2.55 34.32
N PHE A 148 -15.94 2.60 34.18
CA PHE A 148 -15.33 3.25 33.03
C PHE A 148 -15.73 2.49 31.76
N SER A 149 -16.41 3.17 30.85
CA SER A 149 -16.72 2.68 29.52
C SER A 149 -15.99 3.53 28.48
N LEU A 150 -15.45 2.86 27.49
CA LEU A 150 -14.91 3.49 26.29
C LEU A 150 -15.58 2.77 25.12
N ASP A 151 -16.32 3.54 24.32
CA ASP A 151 -16.77 3.08 23.01
C ASP A 151 -15.56 3.03 22.10
N PHE A 152 -14.88 1.89 22.08
CA PHE A 152 -13.77 1.67 21.18
C PHE A 152 -14.26 1.43 19.76
N GLU A 153 -13.46 1.87 18.80
CA GLU A 153 -13.66 1.51 17.41
C GLU A 153 -13.54 -0.01 17.19
N GLU A 154 -14.17 -0.49 16.12
CA GLU A 154 -14.06 -1.86 15.62
C GLU A 154 -12.57 -2.28 15.49
N GLY A 155 -12.24 -3.50 15.96
CA GLY A 155 -10.88 -4.05 15.91
C GLY A 155 -9.98 -3.76 17.12
N PHE A 156 -10.44 -2.97 18.09
CA PHE A 156 -9.67 -2.66 19.30
C PHE A 156 -9.25 -3.90 20.11
N GLY A 157 -10.13 -4.91 20.20
CA GLY A 157 -9.85 -6.20 20.83
C GLY A 157 -8.60 -6.93 20.32
N ALA A 158 -8.11 -6.66 19.13
CA ALA A 158 -6.91 -7.34 18.61
C ALA A 158 -5.62 -7.00 19.40
N TYR A 159 -5.61 -5.92 20.17
CA TYR A 159 -4.40 -5.36 20.78
C TYR A 159 -4.17 -5.75 22.23
N PHE A 160 -5.16 -6.35 22.91
CA PHE A 160 -5.03 -6.78 24.29
C PHE A 160 -5.72 -8.12 24.53
N ASP A 161 -5.25 -8.84 25.53
CA ASP A 161 -5.68 -10.20 25.87
C ASP A 161 -6.51 -10.22 27.15
N ALA A 162 -6.25 -9.27 28.06
CA ALA A 162 -6.85 -9.26 29.38
C ALA A 162 -7.27 -7.86 29.84
N ILE A 163 -8.23 -7.82 30.76
CA ILE A 163 -8.57 -6.64 31.54
C ILE A 163 -8.11 -6.87 32.97
N SER A 164 -7.28 -5.96 33.48
CA SER A 164 -6.90 -5.99 34.90
C SER A 164 -7.82 -5.12 35.74
N THR A 165 -8.00 -5.53 37.00
CA THR A 165 -8.71 -4.75 38.00
C THR A 165 -8.09 -4.99 39.36
N PHE A 166 -7.92 -3.92 40.15
CA PHE A 166 -7.63 -4.08 41.57
C PHE A 166 -8.89 -4.44 42.36
N ALA A 167 -8.78 -5.28 43.38
CA ALA A 167 -9.89 -5.61 44.27
C ALA A 167 -10.40 -4.35 44.97
N GLY A 168 -11.72 -4.23 45.08
CA GLY A 168 -12.38 -3.04 45.60
C GLY A 168 -12.53 -1.90 44.58
N ARG A 169 -11.97 -2.04 43.37
CA ARG A 169 -12.20 -1.11 42.24
C ARG A 169 -13.21 -1.68 41.25
N LEU A 170 -13.85 -0.80 40.49
CA LEU A 170 -14.78 -1.20 39.44
C LEU A 170 -13.99 -1.60 38.18
N PRO A 171 -14.26 -2.78 37.59
CA PRO A 171 -13.66 -3.14 36.33
C PRO A 171 -14.25 -2.28 35.21
N PRO A 172 -13.45 -1.91 34.20
CA PRO A 172 -13.98 -1.31 32.99
C PRO A 172 -14.92 -2.26 32.23
N VAL A 173 -15.88 -1.70 31.49
CA VAL A 173 -16.82 -2.45 30.65
C VAL A 173 -16.37 -2.35 29.20
N PHE A 174 -16.14 -3.50 28.56
CA PHE A 174 -15.80 -3.61 27.14
C PHE A 174 -16.82 -4.49 26.43
N SER A 175 -17.12 -4.17 25.18
CA SER A 175 -18.05 -4.90 24.32
C SER A 175 -17.46 -6.21 23.75
N ASP A 176 -16.14 -6.40 23.80
CA ASP A 176 -15.47 -7.56 23.20
C ASP A 176 -15.56 -8.81 24.08
N GLU A 177 -16.33 -9.81 23.63
CA GLU A 177 -16.41 -11.11 24.27
C GLU A 177 -15.06 -11.87 24.22
N GLY A 178 -14.72 -12.58 25.30
CA GLY A 178 -13.60 -13.53 25.32
C GLY A 178 -12.27 -13.05 25.91
N LYS A 179 -12.21 -11.85 26.50
CA LYS A 179 -11.02 -11.34 27.22
C LYS A 179 -10.77 -12.05 28.55
N GLU A 180 -9.50 -12.26 28.87
CA GLU A 180 -9.09 -12.72 30.20
C GLU A 180 -9.37 -11.65 31.26
N ARG A 181 -9.55 -12.07 32.52
CA ARG A 181 -9.65 -11.20 33.68
C ARG A 181 -8.44 -11.40 34.56
N TRP A 182 -7.74 -10.31 34.86
CA TRP A 182 -6.60 -10.30 35.77
C TRP A 182 -7.03 -9.53 37.03
N LEU A 183 -6.86 -10.13 38.20
CA LEU A 183 -7.27 -9.55 39.48
C LEU A 183 -6.05 -9.20 40.31
N PHE A 184 -5.97 -7.96 40.79
CA PHE A 184 -4.85 -7.48 41.58
C PHE A 184 -5.26 -7.12 43.00
N LEU A 185 -4.42 -7.50 43.96
CA LEU A 185 -4.65 -7.33 45.39
C LEU A 185 -3.51 -6.50 46.00
N LEU A 186 -3.84 -5.63 46.95
CA LEU A 186 -2.85 -4.99 47.80
C LEU A 186 -2.64 -5.86 49.05
N ARG A 187 -1.40 -6.14 49.44
CA ARG A 187 -1.08 -7.01 50.58
C ARG A 187 -1.62 -6.44 51.90
N GLU A 188 -2.31 -7.26 52.69
CA GLU A 188 -2.85 -6.87 54.00
C GLU A 188 -2.27 -7.70 55.16
N ARG A 189 -1.67 -7.07 56.19
CA ARG A 189 -1.12 -7.79 57.37
C ARG A 189 -2.12 -8.68 58.10
N ALA A 190 -3.41 -8.36 58.04
CA ALA A 190 -4.45 -9.07 58.78
C ALA A 190 -4.67 -10.52 58.30
N ARG A 191 -4.16 -10.88 57.11
CA ARG A 191 -4.34 -12.18 56.49
C ARG A 191 -3.02 -12.72 55.96
N SER A 192 -2.95 -14.03 55.80
CA SER A 192 -1.90 -14.69 55.04
C SER A 192 -2.07 -14.42 53.55
N ALA A 193 -0.96 -14.41 52.79
CA ALA A 193 -1.00 -14.20 51.35
C ALA A 193 -1.93 -15.21 50.60
N PRO A 194 -1.84 -16.53 50.81
CA PRO A 194 -2.76 -17.49 50.17
C PRO A 194 -4.22 -17.30 50.60
N GLY A 195 -4.47 -16.95 51.86
CA GLY A 195 -5.80 -16.66 52.37
C GLY A 195 -6.50 -15.51 51.65
N GLN A 196 -5.74 -14.42 51.45
CA GLN A 196 -6.23 -13.24 50.75
C GLN A 196 -6.57 -13.56 49.28
N ILE A 197 -5.76 -14.38 48.59
CA ILE A 197 -6.05 -14.84 47.22
C ILE A 197 -7.32 -15.69 47.17
N VAL A 198 -7.46 -16.68 48.08
CA VAL A 198 -8.63 -17.56 48.11
C VAL A 198 -9.91 -16.75 48.33
N GLN A 199 -9.89 -15.82 49.29
CA GLN A 199 -11.03 -14.94 49.56
C GLN A 199 -11.39 -14.04 48.37
N ALA A 200 -10.38 -13.52 47.66
CA ALA A 200 -10.60 -12.71 46.45
C ALA A 200 -11.21 -13.53 45.30
N LEU A 201 -10.82 -14.79 45.16
CA LEU A 201 -11.39 -15.71 44.19
C LEU A 201 -12.84 -16.10 44.54
N GLU A 202 -13.15 -16.29 45.81
CA GLU A 202 -14.51 -16.54 46.30
C GLU A 202 -15.43 -15.35 46.02
N SER A 203 -14.99 -14.13 46.34
CA SER A 203 -15.79 -12.91 46.12
C SER A 203 -16.01 -12.62 44.64
N SER A 204 -14.98 -12.78 43.80
CA SER A 204 -15.11 -12.63 42.35
C SER A 204 -16.04 -13.69 41.74
N SER A 205 -16.06 -14.90 42.31
CA SER A 205 -16.91 -16.01 41.88
C SER A 205 -18.40 -15.79 42.16
N ALA A 206 -18.74 -15.08 43.24
CA ALA A 206 -20.12 -14.77 43.61
C ALA A 206 -20.80 -13.79 42.64
N SER A 207 -20.02 -13.01 41.88
CA SER A 207 -20.53 -12.01 40.92
C SER A 207 -21.06 -12.60 39.59
N GLY A 208 -21.00 -13.93 39.41
CA GLY A 208 -21.41 -14.59 38.15
C GLY A 208 -20.41 -14.43 36.99
N ALA A 209 -19.35 -13.65 37.17
CA ALA A 209 -18.33 -13.42 36.17
C ALA A 209 -17.35 -14.61 36.06
N PRO A 210 -16.70 -14.82 34.88
CA PRO A 210 -15.70 -15.85 34.72
C PRO A 210 -14.53 -15.65 35.72
N PRO A 211 -13.92 -16.75 36.20
CA PRO A 211 -12.80 -16.66 37.14
C PRO A 211 -11.60 -15.96 36.51
N PRO A 212 -10.81 -15.22 37.28
CA PRO A 212 -9.60 -14.58 36.76
C PRO A 212 -8.54 -15.62 36.38
N GLN A 213 -7.81 -15.33 35.30
CA GLN A 213 -6.68 -16.12 34.79
C GLN A 213 -5.38 -15.80 35.53
N VAL A 214 -5.27 -14.58 36.03
CA VAL A 214 -4.11 -14.11 36.79
C VAL A 214 -4.61 -13.46 38.07
N VAL A 215 -4.00 -13.82 39.20
CA VAL A 215 -4.18 -13.11 40.48
C VAL A 215 -2.82 -12.58 40.93
N GLY A 216 -2.67 -11.27 40.94
CA GLY A 216 -1.46 -10.59 41.37
C GLY A 216 -1.58 -10.00 42.79
N MET A 217 -0.49 -10.02 43.55
CA MET A 217 -0.41 -9.40 44.87
C MET A 217 0.72 -8.37 44.92
N PHE A 218 0.38 -7.12 45.21
CA PHE A 218 1.30 -5.99 45.31
C PHE A 218 1.66 -5.71 46.77
N ALA A 219 2.92 -5.37 47.02
CA ALA A 219 3.36 -4.97 48.34
C ALA A 219 2.79 -3.58 48.68
N THR A 220 2.57 -3.31 49.96
CA THR A 220 2.23 -1.97 50.47
C THR A 220 3.30 -1.52 51.47
N PRO A 221 3.39 -0.21 51.78
CA PRO A 221 4.28 0.27 52.84
C PRO A 221 4.03 -0.44 54.19
N GLU A 222 2.79 -0.86 54.43
CA GLU A 222 2.40 -1.56 55.63
C GLU A 222 2.67 -3.07 55.55
N ALA A 223 2.71 -3.70 54.37
CA ALA A 223 2.89 -5.14 54.24
C ALA A 223 3.64 -5.54 52.96
N ALA A 224 4.82 -6.17 53.13
CA ALA A 224 5.60 -6.73 52.04
C ALA A 224 5.23 -8.20 51.75
N VAL A 225 5.58 -8.69 50.56
CA VAL A 225 5.57 -10.13 50.25
C VAL A 225 6.96 -10.70 50.56
N ASP A 226 7.16 -11.07 51.82
CA ASP A 226 8.42 -11.64 52.30
C ASP A 226 8.57 -13.12 51.87
N GLU A 227 9.75 -13.71 52.07
CA GLU A 227 10.03 -15.10 51.64
C GLU A 227 9.03 -16.15 52.22
N PRO A 228 8.53 -16.05 53.47
CA PRO A 228 7.48 -16.95 53.95
C PRO A 228 6.15 -16.82 53.17
N ASP A 229 5.73 -15.59 52.86
CA ASP A 229 4.55 -15.33 52.04
C ASP A 229 4.80 -15.90 50.63
N TRP A 230 5.98 -15.69 50.06
CA TRP A 230 6.36 -16.22 48.75
C TRP A 230 6.30 -17.75 48.67
N GLU A 231 6.87 -18.48 49.64
CA GLU A 231 6.77 -19.95 49.68
C GLU A 231 5.32 -20.42 49.88
N SER A 232 4.51 -19.69 50.65
CA SER A 232 3.09 -20.01 50.81
C SER A 232 2.29 -19.83 49.52
N LEU A 233 2.59 -18.79 48.73
CA LEU A 233 2.03 -18.58 47.40
C LEU A 233 2.51 -19.64 46.40
N ARG A 234 3.78 -20.04 46.48
CA ARG A 234 4.35 -21.14 45.69
C ARG A 234 3.63 -22.46 45.97
N ARG A 235 3.31 -22.76 47.23
CA ARG A 235 2.49 -23.93 47.60
C ARG A 235 1.10 -23.85 46.99
N LEU A 236 0.43 -22.70 47.06
CA LEU A 236 -0.89 -22.50 46.44
C LEU A 236 -0.83 -22.68 44.91
N GLN A 237 0.17 -22.11 44.23
CA GLN A 237 0.32 -22.22 42.77
C GLN A 237 0.44 -23.67 42.27
N ARG A 238 0.98 -24.60 43.08
CA ARG A 238 1.13 -26.02 42.70
C ARG A 238 -0.21 -26.73 42.46
N TYR A 239 -1.31 -26.18 42.98
CA TYR A 239 -2.66 -26.72 42.78
C TYR A 239 -3.31 -26.30 41.46
N TRP A 240 -2.73 -25.36 40.72
CA TRP A 240 -3.24 -24.88 39.43
C TRP A 240 -2.32 -25.29 38.28
N THR A 241 -2.43 -26.56 37.89
CA THR A 241 -1.74 -27.13 36.72
C THR A 241 -2.59 -26.98 35.45
N ASP A 242 -2.04 -27.37 34.30
CA ASP A 242 -2.73 -27.31 33.01
C ASP A 242 -3.97 -28.23 32.95
N ASP A 243 -4.07 -29.20 33.86
CA ASP A 243 -5.19 -30.14 33.97
C ASP A 243 -6.27 -29.69 34.97
N VAL A 244 -6.05 -28.58 35.68
CA VAL A 244 -6.94 -28.09 36.73
C VAL A 244 -7.86 -27.01 36.18
N SER A 245 -9.16 -27.21 36.35
CA SER A 245 -10.20 -26.26 35.96
C SER A 245 -11.13 -25.97 37.13
N ARG A 246 -11.91 -24.89 37.04
CA ARG A 246 -12.90 -24.55 38.08
C ARG A 246 -14.00 -25.60 38.09
N ASP A 247 -14.35 -26.09 39.28
CA ASP A 247 -15.45 -27.01 39.48
C ASP A 247 -16.69 -26.18 39.88
N PRO A 248 -17.77 -26.17 39.07
CA PRO A 248 -18.96 -25.39 39.36
C PRO A 248 -19.84 -26.02 40.47
N THR A 249 -19.47 -27.19 41.00
CA THR A 249 -20.21 -27.85 42.08
C THR A 249 -20.34 -26.93 43.29
N SER A 250 -21.58 -26.62 43.67
CA SER A 250 -21.83 -25.82 44.88
C SER A 250 -21.39 -26.61 46.11
N THR A 251 -20.44 -26.03 46.86
CA THR A 251 -19.94 -26.57 48.12
C THR A 251 -20.04 -25.48 49.18
N LYS A 252 -20.63 -25.79 50.33
CA LYS A 252 -20.77 -24.87 51.46
C LYS A 252 -19.99 -25.38 52.66
N ALA A 253 -19.53 -24.46 53.49
CA ALA A 253 -19.00 -24.73 54.81
C ALA A 253 -19.78 -23.94 55.85
N THR A 254 -19.96 -24.51 57.04
CA THR A 254 -20.69 -23.89 58.15
C THR A 254 -19.75 -23.64 59.32
N ARG A 255 -19.69 -22.41 59.81
CA ARG A 255 -18.92 -22.01 61.00
C ARG A 255 -19.56 -22.59 62.26
N GLY A 256 -18.79 -22.61 63.36
CA GLY A 256 -19.30 -23.01 64.68
C GLY A 256 -20.48 -22.18 65.20
N ASP A 257 -20.67 -20.96 64.69
CA ASP A 257 -21.81 -20.08 65.01
C ASP A 257 -23.07 -20.34 64.16
N GLY A 258 -23.01 -21.32 63.24
CA GLY A 258 -24.10 -21.70 62.35
C GLY A 258 -24.17 -20.89 61.03
N SER A 259 -23.30 -19.90 60.83
CA SER A 259 -23.26 -19.16 59.56
C SER A 259 -22.57 -19.95 58.45
N SER A 260 -23.14 -19.95 57.24
CA SER A 260 -22.59 -20.67 56.08
C SER A 260 -21.83 -19.75 55.12
N PHE A 261 -20.75 -20.26 54.53
CA PHE A 261 -20.01 -19.60 53.45
C PHE A 261 -19.72 -20.57 52.29
N ALA A 262 -19.49 -20.04 51.09
CA ALA A 262 -19.17 -20.84 49.91
C ALA A 262 -17.70 -21.28 49.95
N VAL A 263 -17.41 -22.49 49.45
CA VAL A 263 -16.07 -23.04 49.35
C VAL A 263 -15.62 -23.01 47.89
N LEU A 264 -14.43 -22.47 47.62
CA LEU A 264 -13.88 -22.44 46.28
C LEU A 264 -13.42 -23.83 45.85
N ARG A 265 -13.89 -24.27 44.67
CA ARG A 265 -13.67 -25.63 44.19
C ARG A 265 -13.06 -25.67 42.80
N PHE A 266 -12.08 -26.56 42.64
CA PHE A 266 -11.41 -26.88 41.40
C PHE A 266 -11.41 -28.39 41.17
N PHE A 267 -11.13 -28.82 39.94
CA PHE A 267 -11.07 -30.22 39.55
C PHE A 267 -9.82 -30.47 38.72
N ASP A 268 -8.98 -31.39 39.19
CA ASP A 268 -7.83 -31.91 38.43
C ASP A 268 -8.32 -33.03 37.51
N ALA A 269 -8.40 -32.77 36.20
CA ALA A 269 -8.90 -33.71 35.22
C ALA A 269 -7.98 -34.92 35.02
N LYS A 270 -6.67 -34.76 35.25
CA LYS A 270 -5.68 -35.83 35.09
C LYS A 270 -5.68 -36.80 36.26
N LYS A 271 -5.80 -36.28 37.48
CA LYS A 271 -5.89 -37.10 38.71
C LYS A 271 -7.31 -37.50 39.04
N PHE A 272 -8.29 -36.83 38.45
CA PHE A 272 -9.72 -37.00 38.71
C PHE A 272 -10.09 -36.69 40.18
N THR A 273 -9.54 -35.61 40.73
CA THR A 273 -9.70 -35.24 42.14
C THR A 273 -10.21 -33.81 42.28
N PRO A 274 -11.31 -33.60 43.03
CA PRO A 274 -11.68 -32.26 43.45
C PRO A 274 -10.67 -31.67 44.42
N ILE A 275 -10.48 -30.35 44.32
CA ILE A 275 -9.62 -29.55 45.17
C ILE A 275 -10.49 -28.45 45.78
N LEU A 276 -10.61 -28.43 47.11
CA LEU A 276 -11.27 -27.36 47.85
C LEU A 276 -10.21 -26.40 48.39
N LEU A 277 -10.41 -25.10 48.21
CA LEU A 277 -9.58 -24.07 48.83
C LEU A 277 -10.42 -23.31 49.85
N LEU A 278 -9.89 -23.15 51.05
CA LEU A 278 -10.53 -22.43 52.15
C LEU A 278 -9.57 -21.36 52.68
N ALA A 279 -10.04 -20.12 52.78
CA ALA A 279 -9.32 -19.06 53.47
C ALA A 279 -9.33 -19.29 55.00
N GLU A 280 -8.37 -18.70 55.72
CA GLU A 280 -8.39 -18.67 57.18
C GLU A 280 -9.62 -17.93 57.72
N ASP A 281 -10.10 -18.40 58.87
CA ASP A 281 -11.27 -17.85 59.55
C ASP A 281 -11.03 -17.80 61.06
N SER A 282 -11.16 -16.60 61.65
CA SER A 282 -10.94 -16.36 63.07
C SER A 282 -11.99 -17.01 63.97
N SER A 283 -13.15 -17.42 63.42
CA SER A 283 -14.18 -18.18 64.14
C SER A 283 -13.76 -19.62 64.48
N GLY A 284 -12.66 -20.12 63.91
CA GLY A 284 -12.10 -21.42 64.23
C GLY A 284 -12.63 -22.56 63.37
N ARG A 285 -13.40 -23.48 63.96
CA ARG A 285 -13.83 -24.71 63.27
C ARG A 285 -14.91 -24.43 62.22
N ALA A 286 -14.73 -25.03 61.04
CA ALA A 286 -15.71 -25.05 59.97
C ALA A 286 -16.03 -26.49 59.57
N THR A 287 -17.32 -26.77 59.35
CA THR A 287 -17.82 -28.04 58.84
C THR A 287 -18.07 -27.90 57.34
N VAL A 288 -17.25 -28.55 56.52
CA VAL A 288 -17.33 -28.50 55.06
C VAL A 288 -18.24 -29.61 54.55
N GLU A 289 -19.21 -29.29 53.70
CA GLU A 289 -20.03 -30.29 53.02
C GLU A 289 -19.24 -30.96 51.90
N LEU A 290 -19.21 -32.30 51.87
CA LEU A 290 -18.53 -33.04 50.82
C LEU A 290 -19.47 -33.29 49.64
N SER A 291 -19.77 -32.23 48.88
CA SER A 291 -20.61 -32.32 47.68
C SER A 291 -19.86 -32.92 46.48
N GLY A 292 -20.60 -33.48 45.51
CA GLY A 292 -20.04 -34.00 44.25
C GLY A 292 -19.63 -35.49 44.22
N GLY A 293 -19.87 -36.27 45.28
CA GLY A 293 -19.66 -37.73 45.27
C GLY A 293 -19.26 -38.32 46.62
N THR A 294 -19.06 -39.64 46.67
CA THR A 294 -18.47 -40.32 47.84
C THR A 294 -16.95 -40.34 47.74
N TYR A 295 -16.26 -39.88 48.79
CA TYR A 295 -14.80 -39.80 48.83
C TYR A 295 -14.23 -40.80 49.84
N ALA A 296 -13.07 -41.39 49.50
CA ALA A 296 -12.36 -42.33 50.37
C ALA A 296 -11.52 -41.56 51.40
N LYS A 297 -10.86 -40.51 50.94
CA LYS A 297 -9.80 -39.80 51.68
C LYS A 297 -9.81 -38.31 51.35
N ALA A 298 -9.45 -37.48 52.32
CA ALA A 298 -9.12 -36.07 52.13
C ALA A 298 -7.68 -35.81 52.56
N SER A 299 -6.86 -35.26 51.67
CA SER A 299 -5.52 -34.77 51.99
C SER A 299 -5.58 -33.27 52.17
N VAL A 300 -5.31 -32.79 53.38
CA VAL A 300 -5.39 -31.37 53.76
C VAL A 300 -3.97 -30.81 53.93
N GLU A 301 -3.64 -29.77 53.18
CA GLU A 301 -2.41 -29.00 53.33
C GLU A 301 -2.74 -27.61 53.87
N ASN A 302 -2.08 -27.21 54.95
CA ASN A 302 -2.08 -25.83 55.40
C ASN A 302 -1.12 -25.01 54.53
N LEU A 303 -1.65 -24.06 53.77
CA LEU A 303 -0.88 -23.34 52.75
C LEU A 303 0.17 -22.40 53.35
N SER A 304 -0.03 -21.92 54.59
CA SER A 304 0.91 -21.04 55.28
C SER A 304 2.10 -21.79 55.90
N SER A 305 1.89 -22.97 56.48
CA SER A 305 2.94 -23.76 57.15
C SER A 305 3.49 -24.91 56.30
N GLY A 306 2.76 -25.37 55.28
CA GLY A 306 3.05 -26.57 54.51
C GLY A 306 2.73 -27.88 55.24
N ALA A 307 2.15 -27.82 56.45
CA ALA A 307 1.76 -29.01 57.20
C ALA A 307 0.67 -29.79 56.46
N LYS A 308 0.87 -31.10 56.29
CA LYS A 308 -0.06 -32.01 55.61
C LYS A 308 -0.67 -33.00 56.58
N ARG A 309 -1.96 -33.27 56.43
CA ARG A 309 -2.65 -34.33 57.16
C ARG A 309 -3.69 -35.00 56.27
N ASP A 310 -3.71 -36.31 56.34
CA ASP A 310 -4.68 -37.14 55.65
C ASP A 310 -5.83 -37.54 56.60
N PHE A 311 -7.04 -37.56 56.06
CA PHE A 311 -8.26 -37.94 56.75
C PHE A 311 -8.95 -39.06 55.98
N GLU A 312 -9.20 -40.18 56.65
CA GLU A 312 -10.02 -41.27 56.11
C GLU A 312 -11.50 -40.87 56.20
N LEU A 313 -12.17 -40.70 55.06
CA LEU A 313 -13.53 -40.20 55.01
C LEU A 313 -14.57 -41.34 55.06
N ARG A 314 -14.26 -42.52 54.50
CA ARG A 314 -15.17 -43.69 54.50
C ARG A 314 -16.62 -43.35 54.10
N GLY A 315 -16.83 -42.41 53.17
CA GLY A 315 -18.15 -41.96 52.76
C GLY A 315 -18.84 -40.93 53.67
N ALA A 316 -18.10 -40.29 54.59
CA ALA A 316 -18.59 -39.15 55.36
C ALA A 316 -19.16 -38.06 54.44
N LYS A 317 -20.24 -37.41 54.90
CA LYS A 317 -20.90 -36.31 54.18
C LYS A 317 -20.32 -34.94 54.49
N THR A 318 -19.56 -34.84 55.59
CA THR A 318 -18.96 -33.60 56.07
C THR A 318 -17.52 -33.83 56.51
N LEU A 319 -16.71 -32.77 56.48
CA LEU A 319 -15.33 -32.75 56.97
C LEU A 319 -15.16 -31.54 57.89
N GLU A 320 -14.82 -31.77 59.16
CA GLU A 320 -14.51 -30.70 60.11
C GLU A 320 -13.03 -30.29 59.99
N LEU A 321 -12.80 -28.99 59.80
CA LEU A 321 -11.46 -28.40 59.69
C LEU A 321 -11.33 -27.19 60.62
N ASP A 322 -10.13 -26.95 61.14
CA ASP A 322 -9.80 -25.78 61.96
C ASP A 322 -9.15 -24.70 61.08
N LEU A 323 -9.91 -23.67 60.73
CA LEU A 323 -9.46 -22.57 59.87
C LEU A 323 -8.71 -21.46 60.64
N SER A 324 -8.63 -21.54 61.98
CA SER A 324 -7.87 -20.57 62.79
C SER A 324 -6.35 -20.71 62.61
N ARG A 325 -5.89 -21.85 62.08
CA ARG A 325 -4.47 -22.17 61.89
C ARG A 325 -3.91 -21.73 60.54
N GLY A 326 -4.73 -21.12 59.68
CA GLY A 326 -4.35 -20.68 58.34
C GLY A 326 -5.22 -21.29 57.23
N PRO A 327 -5.01 -20.84 55.98
CA PRO A 327 -5.77 -21.30 54.82
C PRO A 327 -5.38 -22.73 54.44
N LEU A 328 -6.35 -23.47 53.92
CA LEU A 328 -6.24 -24.90 53.65
C LEU A 328 -6.53 -25.21 52.19
N ALA A 329 -5.75 -26.12 51.62
CA ALA A 329 -6.08 -26.82 50.38
C ALA A 329 -6.43 -28.27 50.70
N VAL A 330 -7.61 -28.71 50.28
CA VAL A 330 -8.14 -30.05 50.53
C VAL A 330 -8.28 -30.79 49.20
N VAL A 331 -7.50 -31.84 48.99
CA VAL A 331 -7.65 -32.72 47.83
C VAL A 331 -8.50 -33.91 48.22
N LEU A 332 -9.61 -34.10 47.53
CA LEU A 332 -10.54 -35.20 47.77
C LEU A 332 -10.27 -36.35 46.80
N GLU A 333 -10.04 -37.54 47.35
CA GLU A 333 -9.88 -38.76 46.56
C GLU A 333 -11.23 -39.49 46.44
N PRO A 334 -11.78 -39.70 45.24
CA PRO A 334 -13.04 -40.42 45.05
C PRO A 334 -12.98 -41.88 45.55
N ALA A 335 -14.06 -42.36 46.18
CA ALA A 335 -14.16 -43.75 46.66
C ALA A 335 -14.18 -44.80 45.53
N LYS A 336 -14.57 -44.38 44.31
CA LYS A 336 -14.51 -45.19 43.09
C LYS A 336 -14.19 -44.25 41.92
N ARG A 337 -13.19 -44.58 41.11
CA ARG A 337 -12.94 -43.85 39.85
C ARG A 337 -14.11 -44.14 38.89
N PRO A 338 -14.74 -43.14 38.27
CA PRO A 338 -15.73 -43.39 37.23
C PRO A 338 -15.07 -44.00 36.00
N ASP A 339 -15.74 -44.99 35.39
CA ASP A 339 -15.25 -45.75 34.24
C ASP A 339 -15.42 -45.00 32.90
N GLU A 340 -16.17 -43.90 32.87
CA GLU A 340 -16.44 -43.13 31.65
C GLU A 340 -15.47 -41.96 31.46
N ARG A 341 -14.63 -42.07 30.43
CA ARG A 341 -13.82 -40.97 29.92
C ARG A 341 -14.56 -40.25 28.80
N THR A 342 -15.15 -39.10 29.09
CA THR A 342 -15.71 -38.23 28.03
C THR A 342 -14.54 -37.56 27.31
N ARG A 343 -14.20 -38.03 26.12
CA ARG A 343 -13.21 -37.37 25.25
C ARG A 343 -13.87 -36.14 24.63
N VAL A 344 -13.43 -34.96 25.04
CA VAL A 344 -13.82 -33.70 24.41
C VAL A 344 -12.86 -33.46 23.25
N GLU A 345 -13.36 -33.48 22.02
CA GLU A 345 -12.61 -33.04 20.84
C GLU A 345 -12.58 -31.51 20.80
N VAL A 346 -11.37 -30.95 20.73
CA VAL A 346 -11.20 -29.50 20.58
C VAL A 346 -11.51 -29.15 19.12
N GLY A 347 -12.60 -28.40 18.92
CA GLY A 347 -12.98 -27.87 17.62
C GLY A 347 -11.85 -27.04 17.00
N ALA A 348 -11.83 -26.98 15.66
CA ALA A 348 -10.82 -26.28 14.89
C ALA A 348 -10.53 -24.87 15.46
N ALA A 349 -9.24 -24.55 15.61
CA ALA A 349 -8.82 -23.23 16.04
C ALA A 349 -9.45 -22.15 15.15
N ARG A 350 -10.08 -21.16 15.76
CA ARG A 350 -10.64 -19.98 15.07
C ARG A 350 -9.55 -19.34 14.22
N GLY A 351 -9.83 -19.13 12.94
CA GLY A 351 -8.95 -18.37 12.05
C GLY A 351 -8.82 -16.92 12.50
N LEU A 352 -7.67 -16.28 12.21
CA LEU A 352 -7.46 -14.89 12.56
C LEU A 352 -8.38 -13.97 11.75
N THR A 353 -8.92 -12.96 12.41
CA THR A 353 -9.64 -11.84 11.80
C THR A 353 -8.68 -10.88 11.10
N ALA A 354 -9.18 -10.04 10.20
CA ALA A 354 -8.38 -9.01 9.54
C ALA A 354 -7.66 -8.13 10.55
N GLU A 355 -8.36 -7.70 11.60
CA GLU A 355 -7.79 -6.83 12.65
C GLU A 355 -6.70 -7.52 13.46
N GLU A 356 -6.84 -8.80 13.79
CA GLU A 356 -5.75 -9.57 14.43
C GLU A 356 -4.53 -9.72 13.53
N ILE A 357 -4.73 -9.88 12.22
CA ILE A 357 -3.63 -9.96 11.25
C ILE A 357 -2.91 -8.62 11.15
N ILE A 358 -3.65 -7.51 11.04
CA ILE A 358 -3.08 -6.15 11.00
C ILE A 358 -2.36 -5.81 12.30
N ALA A 359 -2.91 -6.17 13.45
CA ALA A 359 -2.26 -5.96 14.74
C ALA A 359 -0.91 -6.69 14.83
N ARG A 360 -0.83 -7.92 14.31
CA ARG A 360 0.43 -8.69 14.27
C ARG A 360 1.42 -8.14 13.25
N GLU A 361 0.95 -7.65 12.11
CA GLU A 361 1.80 -6.96 11.13
C GLU A 361 2.41 -5.69 11.74
N ARG A 362 1.61 -4.87 12.42
CA ARG A 362 2.11 -3.66 13.11
C ARG A 362 3.13 -3.98 14.19
N ALA A 363 2.90 -5.05 14.96
CA ALA A 363 3.86 -5.52 15.97
C ALA A 363 5.18 -5.98 15.30
N TRP A 364 5.08 -6.69 14.18
CA TRP A 364 6.25 -7.12 13.41
C TRP A 364 7.04 -5.92 12.86
N ASP A 365 6.34 -4.95 12.25
CA ASP A 365 6.96 -3.73 11.69
C ASP A 365 7.57 -2.84 12.78
N ALA A 366 6.90 -2.70 13.94
CA ALA A 366 7.47 -2.02 15.10
C ALA A 366 8.80 -2.65 15.55
N GLY A 367 8.89 -3.97 15.57
CA GLY A 367 10.12 -4.69 15.90
C GLY A 367 11.23 -4.48 14.87
N GLN A 368 10.89 -4.49 13.58
CA GLN A 368 11.84 -4.18 12.52
C GLN A 368 12.41 -2.77 12.65
N ARG A 369 11.59 -1.77 12.97
CA ARG A 369 12.01 -0.37 13.07
C ARG A 369 13.05 -0.12 14.16
N GLU A 370 13.10 -0.96 15.19
CA GLU A 370 14.16 -0.92 16.20
C GLU A 370 15.46 -1.57 15.71
N ARG A 371 15.42 -2.43 14.69
CA ARG A 371 16.58 -3.10 14.11
C ARG A 371 17.24 -2.36 12.94
N VAL A 372 16.63 -1.26 12.49
CA VAL A 372 17.10 -0.46 11.35
C VAL A 372 17.09 1.02 11.75
N SER A 373 18.26 1.54 12.11
CA SER A 373 18.41 2.98 12.41
C SER A 373 18.73 3.79 11.15
N THR A 374 19.53 3.21 10.26
CA THR A 374 19.97 3.79 9.00
C THR A 374 20.13 2.70 7.95
N PHE A 375 20.03 3.07 6.68
CA PHE A 375 20.55 2.22 5.61
C PHE A 375 21.03 3.05 4.43
N ILE A 376 21.96 2.48 3.67
CA ILE A 376 22.39 2.99 2.37
C ILE A 376 21.95 1.98 1.32
N ALA A 377 21.47 2.45 0.18
CA ALA A 377 21.14 1.60 -0.96
C ALA A 377 21.55 2.28 -2.27
N ASN A 378 21.72 1.49 -3.33
CA ASN A 378 21.76 2.00 -4.70
C ASN A 378 20.35 2.00 -5.27
N MET A 379 19.74 3.18 -5.36
CA MET A 379 18.39 3.32 -5.91
C MET A 379 18.46 3.54 -7.43
N GLU A 380 17.71 2.74 -8.18
CA GLU A 380 17.48 2.88 -9.62
C GLU A 380 16.00 3.22 -9.83
N ALA A 381 15.70 4.40 -10.39
CA ALA A 381 14.35 4.80 -10.75
C ALA A 381 14.24 4.94 -12.26
N SER A 382 13.41 4.11 -12.88
CA SER A 382 13.07 4.16 -14.31
C SER A 382 11.70 4.79 -14.47
N LEU A 383 11.60 5.85 -15.26
CA LEU A 383 10.39 6.58 -15.59
C LEU A 383 10.15 6.47 -17.09
N ARG A 384 9.01 5.94 -17.49
CA ARG A 384 8.62 5.74 -18.89
C ARG A 384 7.42 6.63 -19.16
N PHE A 385 7.66 7.70 -19.87
CA PHE A 385 6.66 8.67 -20.25
C PHE A 385 6.08 8.26 -21.60
N ARG A 386 4.75 8.26 -21.69
CA ARG A 386 4.03 8.04 -22.95
C ARG A 386 3.04 9.17 -23.15
N VAL A 387 3.16 9.85 -24.27
CA VAL A 387 2.25 10.92 -24.68
C VAL A 387 1.30 10.34 -25.72
N ALA A 388 0.05 10.10 -25.34
CA ALA A 388 -0.90 9.30 -26.13
C ALA A 388 -1.14 9.88 -27.54
N GLU A 389 -1.09 11.20 -27.68
CA GLU A 389 -1.45 11.93 -28.89
C GLU A 389 -0.38 11.87 -30.00
N VAL A 390 0.86 11.54 -29.66
CA VAL A 390 1.98 11.45 -30.63
C VAL A 390 2.61 10.05 -30.69
N ASN A 391 2.05 9.07 -29.95
CA ASN A 391 2.56 7.70 -29.84
C ASN A 391 4.07 7.60 -29.56
N GLU A 392 4.65 8.60 -28.89
CA GLU A 392 6.06 8.60 -28.51
C GLU A 392 6.22 8.14 -27.05
N THR A 393 7.31 7.40 -26.82
CA THR A 393 7.76 7.03 -25.48
C THR A 393 9.12 7.63 -25.20
N PHE A 394 9.28 8.18 -24.00
CA PHE A 394 10.55 8.69 -23.50
C PHE A 394 10.90 7.96 -22.20
N ASP A 395 12.09 7.36 -22.13
CA ASP A 395 12.55 6.62 -20.96
C ASP A 395 13.66 7.41 -20.24
N LEU A 396 13.46 7.73 -18.97
CA LEU A 396 14.47 8.33 -18.09
C LEU A 396 14.81 7.33 -16.99
N THR A 397 16.08 6.97 -16.85
CA THR A 397 16.56 6.18 -15.70
C THR A 397 17.58 6.96 -14.91
N ILE A 398 17.39 7.03 -13.59
CA ILE A 398 18.28 7.73 -12.66
C ILE A 398 18.82 6.68 -11.68
N ARG A 399 20.13 6.68 -11.44
CA ARG A 399 20.79 5.82 -10.46
C ARG A 399 21.63 6.62 -9.48
N GLY A 400 21.69 6.15 -8.23
CA GLY A 400 22.69 6.62 -7.28
C GLY A 400 22.36 6.30 -5.82
N PRO A 401 23.21 6.76 -4.88
CA PRO A 401 23.11 6.39 -3.48
C PRO A 401 21.89 7.03 -2.80
N PHE A 402 21.11 6.19 -2.14
CA PHE A 402 19.97 6.54 -1.31
C PHE A 402 20.36 6.39 0.16
N PHE A 403 20.03 7.39 0.96
CA PHE A 403 20.37 7.48 2.38
C PHE A 403 19.10 7.61 3.20
N PHE A 404 18.85 6.60 4.03
CA PHE A 404 17.76 6.61 4.99
C PHE A 404 18.31 6.70 6.42
N ARG A 405 17.67 7.54 7.24
CA ARG A 405 17.86 7.56 8.69
C ARG A 405 16.51 7.70 9.36
N ARG A 406 16.26 6.87 10.36
CA ARG A 406 15.03 6.88 11.15
C ARG A 406 14.78 8.26 11.76
N GLY A 407 13.58 8.79 11.55
CA GLY A 407 13.17 10.11 12.03
C GLY A 407 13.64 11.30 11.20
N GLU A 408 14.42 11.08 10.14
CA GLU A 408 14.83 12.12 9.18
C GLU A 408 14.25 11.83 7.78
N PRO A 409 13.97 12.88 6.98
CA PRO A 409 13.73 12.73 5.54
C PRO A 409 14.85 11.96 4.84
N ALA A 410 14.49 11.08 3.91
CA ALA A 410 15.47 10.36 3.11
C ALA A 410 16.07 11.24 2.01
N ASP A 411 17.36 11.02 1.73
CA ASP A 411 18.10 11.73 0.69
C ASP A 411 18.52 10.78 -0.42
N TRP A 412 18.55 11.29 -1.66
CA TRP A 412 19.00 10.54 -2.81
C TRP A 412 19.95 11.37 -3.65
N GLY A 413 21.18 10.87 -3.83
CA GLY A 413 22.15 11.42 -4.76
C GLY A 413 21.96 10.83 -6.15
N TRP A 414 21.74 11.69 -7.13
CA TRP A 414 21.66 11.30 -8.54
C TRP A 414 23.05 11.29 -9.15
N LYS A 415 23.56 10.09 -9.44
CA LYS A 415 24.91 9.84 -9.93
C LYS A 415 24.96 9.58 -11.43
N GLU A 416 24.03 8.79 -11.94
CA GLU A 416 23.97 8.42 -13.35
C GLU A 416 22.58 8.65 -13.90
N PHE A 417 22.52 9.11 -15.15
CA PHE A 417 21.29 9.40 -15.86
C PHE A 417 21.34 8.75 -17.23
N TYR A 418 20.23 8.14 -17.61
CA TYR A 418 20.08 7.49 -18.90
C TYR A 418 18.82 8.02 -19.57
N LEU A 419 18.99 8.56 -20.76
CA LEU A 419 17.92 9.04 -21.63
C LEU A 419 17.75 8.03 -22.77
N ASN A 420 16.61 7.36 -22.82
CA ASN A 420 16.36 6.23 -23.71
C ASN A 420 17.46 5.15 -23.63
N GLY A 421 18.11 4.99 -22.47
CA GLY A 421 19.23 4.07 -22.28
C GLY A 421 20.62 4.67 -22.57
N VAL A 422 20.71 5.82 -23.25
CA VAL A 422 22.01 6.49 -23.46
C VAL A 422 22.41 7.26 -22.21
N LYS A 423 23.62 6.98 -21.69
CA LYS A 423 24.16 7.65 -20.52
C LYS A 423 24.45 9.12 -20.83
N TRP A 424 23.84 10.00 -20.05
CA TRP A 424 24.07 11.43 -20.10
C TRP A 424 25.50 11.78 -19.67
N LYS A 425 26.20 12.58 -20.48
CA LYS A 425 27.59 13.00 -20.19
C LYS A 425 27.68 14.15 -19.18
N GLY A 426 26.61 14.92 -19.01
CA GLY A 426 26.58 16.04 -18.07
C GLY A 426 26.62 15.56 -16.62
N LYS A 427 27.32 16.32 -15.76
CA LYS A 427 27.43 15.99 -14.32
C LYS A 427 26.12 16.19 -13.56
N THR A 428 25.26 17.07 -14.04
CA THR A 428 23.93 17.33 -13.50
C THR A 428 22.89 17.22 -14.61
N LEU A 429 21.67 16.83 -14.25
CA LEU A 429 20.52 17.07 -15.12
C LEU A 429 20.10 18.53 -14.96
N PRO A 430 19.61 19.16 -16.03
CA PRO A 430 18.80 20.37 -15.90
C PRO A 430 17.69 20.12 -14.87
N LYS A 431 17.38 21.13 -14.04
CA LYS A 431 16.28 21.02 -13.09
C LYS A 431 14.97 20.89 -13.87
N ILE A 432 14.49 19.65 -13.96
CA ILE A 432 13.19 19.34 -14.56
C ILE A 432 12.10 19.48 -13.49
N PRO A 433 10.91 20.00 -13.85
CA PRO A 433 9.76 19.94 -12.97
C PRO A 433 9.50 18.47 -12.58
N ILE A 434 9.56 18.18 -11.28
CA ILE A 434 9.37 16.81 -10.79
C ILE A 434 7.86 16.56 -10.73
N LEU A 435 7.31 15.90 -11.76
CA LEU A 435 5.91 15.48 -11.78
C LEU A 435 5.67 14.45 -10.67
N GLN A 436 4.85 14.81 -9.69
CA GLN A 436 4.54 13.97 -8.54
C GLN A 436 3.08 14.14 -8.14
N PRO A 437 2.40 13.06 -7.71
CA PRO A 437 1.13 13.19 -7.03
C PRO A 437 1.30 13.94 -5.70
N GLU A 438 0.20 14.51 -5.20
CA GLU A 438 0.14 15.03 -3.83
C GLU A 438 0.62 13.95 -2.86
N LYS A 439 1.57 14.27 -2.00
CA LYS A 439 2.06 13.33 -1.00
C LYS A 439 0.94 13.07 0.00
N VAL A 440 0.52 11.81 0.12
CA VAL A 440 -0.30 11.37 1.24
C VAL A 440 0.57 11.55 2.50
N THR A 441 -0.01 12.04 3.60
CA THR A 441 0.69 12.41 4.84
C THR A 441 1.47 11.25 5.51
N THR A 442 1.40 10.05 4.93
CA THR A 442 2.28 8.90 5.22
C THR A 442 3.39 8.85 4.17
N LEU A 443 4.67 8.80 4.59
CA LEU A 443 5.82 8.75 3.66
C LEU A 443 5.57 7.73 2.54
N PRO A 444 5.99 7.98 1.28
CA PRO A 444 5.76 7.08 0.14
C PRO A 444 6.28 5.65 0.33
N LEU A 445 7.19 5.44 1.28
CA LEU A 445 7.76 4.14 1.70
C LEU A 445 7.13 3.57 2.99
N ASP A 446 6.20 4.30 3.60
CA ASP A 446 5.63 4.04 4.93
C ASP A 446 4.12 4.36 4.89
N ILE A 447 3.38 3.88 3.87
CA ILE A 447 1.91 3.80 3.96
C ILE A 447 1.64 2.77 5.06
N ARG A 448 1.59 3.24 6.29
CA ARG A 448 1.30 2.38 7.43
C ARG A 448 -0.12 1.89 7.27
N LEU A 449 -0.37 0.64 7.59
CA LEU A 449 -1.71 0.16 7.82
C LEU A 449 -2.18 0.87 9.10
N THR A 450 -2.69 2.10 9.00
CA THR A 450 -3.07 2.95 10.13
C THR A 450 -4.53 2.75 10.54
N GLU A 451 -4.95 3.45 11.58
CA GLU A 451 -6.34 3.46 12.04
C GLU A 451 -7.26 4.27 11.12
N ASP A 452 -6.70 4.95 10.12
CA ASP A 452 -7.44 5.69 9.11
C ASP A 452 -8.21 4.75 8.16
N TYR A 453 -7.94 3.45 8.20
CA TYR A 453 -8.51 2.47 7.27
C TYR A 453 -9.36 1.41 7.99
N ARG A 454 -10.34 0.88 7.26
CA ARG A 454 -11.08 -0.35 7.56
C ARG A 454 -10.46 -1.53 6.82
N TYR A 455 -10.35 -2.67 7.50
CA TYR A 455 -9.68 -3.86 6.99
C TYR A 455 -10.63 -5.04 6.83
N GLU A 456 -10.51 -5.75 5.72
CA GLU A 456 -11.30 -6.96 5.44
C GLU A 456 -10.40 -8.09 4.92
N LEU A 457 -10.55 -9.29 5.48
CA LEU A 457 -9.83 -10.48 5.01
C LEU A 457 -10.50 -10.99 3.73
N ALA A 458 -9.82 -10.82 2.60
CA ALA A 458 -10.30 -11.24 1.29
C ALA A 458 -9.93 -12.70 0.97
N GLY A 459 -8.85 -13.23 1.54
CA GLY A 459 -8.46 -14.63 1.34
C GLY A 459 -7.07 -14.96 1.87
N THR A 460 -6.60 -16.17 1.60
CA THR A 460 -5.28 -16.67 1.99
C THR A 460 -4.46 -17.23 0.83
N PRO A 461 -4.05 -16.38 -0.15
CA PRO A 461 -3.34 -16.85 -1.33
C PRO A 461 -1.87 -17.17 -1.03
N GLU A 462 -1.22 -17.88 -1.95
CA GLU A 462 0.23 -18.06 -1.96
C GLU A 462 0.90 -17.02 -2.87
N ILE A 463 1.90 -16.30 -2.35
CA ILE A 463 2.69 -15.33 -3.11
C ILE A 463 4.17 -15.64 -2.93
N GLY A 464 4.87 -15.87 -4.03
CA GLY A 464 6.31 -16.13 -4.01
C GLY A 464 6.70 -17.36 -3.18
N GLY A 465 5.87 -18.41 -3.18
CA GLY A 465 6.10 -19.63 -2.39
C GLY A 465 5.68 -19.52 -0.91
N ARG A 466 5.08 -18.39 -0.50
CA ARG A 466 4.69 -18.14 0.90
C ARG A 466 3.19 -18.00 1.02
N ARG A 467 2.58 -18.75 1.95
CA ARG A 467 1.17 -18.56 2.31
C ARG A 467 0.99 -17.18 2.96
N SER A 468 0.01 -16.42 2.50
CA SER A 468 -0.22 -15.04 2.92
C SER A 468 -1.69 -14.79 3.22
N TYR A 469 -1.98 -13.79 4.05
CA TYR A 469 -3.31 -13.19 4.20
C TYR A 469 -3.45 -12.04 3.23
N GLU A 470 -4.50 -12.06 2.41
CA GLU A 470 -4.88 -10.93 1.55
C GLU A 470 -5.89 -10.06 2.30
N ILE A 471 -5.48 -8.85 2.68
CA ILE A 471 -6.31 -7.88 3.39
C ILE A 471 -6.63 -6.71 2.46
N THR A 472 -7.90 -6.38 2.32
CA THR A 472 -8.34 -5.13 1.66
C THR A 472 -8.34 -4.01 2.69
N PHE A 473 -7.86 -2.82 2.31
CA PHE A 473 -7.91 -1.62 3.15
C PHE A 473 -8.66 -0.50 2.42
N THR A 474 -9.60 0.14 3.11
CA THR A 474 -10.39 1.27 2.60
C THR A 474 -10.41 2.42 3.59
N PRO A 475 -10.31 3.69 3.13
CA PRO A 475 -10.26 4.83 4.05
C PRO A 475 -11.60 5.00 4.77
N LYS A 476 -11.54 5.36 6.05
CA LYS A 476 -12.71 5.76 6.83
C LYS A 476 -13.27 7.09 6.32
N GLU A 477 -14.57 7.27 6.47
CA GLU A 477 -15.28 8.49 6.02
C GLU A 477 -14.78 9.77 6.72
N SER A 478 -14.28 9.64 7.95
CA SER A 478 -13.71 10.73 8.75
C SER A 478 -12.53 11.45 8.10
N LEU A 479 -11.88 10.84 7.11
CA LEU A 479 -10.74 11.45 6.39
C LEU A 479 -11.16 12.48 5.34
N GLY A 480 -12.43 12.48 4.92
CA GLY A 480 -12.98 13.45 3.96
C GLY A 480 -12.14 13.58 2.67
N GLY A 481 -11.81 14.82 2.30
CA GLY A 481 -11.08 15.16 1.07
C GLY A 481 -9.55 15.09 1.17
N LYS A 482 -8.97 14.48 2.21
CA LYS A 482 -7.52 14.29 2.34
C LYS A 482 -7.00 13.33 1.27
N ALA A 483 -5.75 13.51 0.84
CA ALA A 483 -5.08 12.53 0.00
C ALA A 483 -4.93 11.22 0.80
N VAL A 484 -5.55 10.13 0.33
CA VAL A 484 -5.60 8.83 1.01
C VAL A 484 -5.51 7.70 0.00
N TYR A 485 -5.18 6.49 0.45
CA TYR A 485 -5.11 5.32 -0.43
C TYR A 485 -6.28 4.36 -0.18
N ARG A 486 -6.56 3.49 -1.15
CA ARG A 486 -7.27 2.24 -0.92
C ARG A 486 -6.56 1.12 -1.66
N GLY A 487 -6.76 -0.12 -1.25
CA GLY A 487 -6.20 -1.23 -2.00
C GLY A 487 -6.10 -2.52 -1.20
N LYS A 488 -5.04 -3.28 -1.46
CA LYS A 488 -4.82 -4.61 -0.90
C LYS A 488 -3.40 -4.76 -0.39
N VAL A 489 -3.24 -5.52 0.69
CA VAL A 489 -1.94 -5.95 1.19
C VAL A 489 -1.91 -7.46 1.35
N TRP A 490 -0.73 -8.02 1.15
CA TRP A 490 -0.45 -9.44 1.37
C TRP A 490 0.57 -9.55 2.49
N ILE A 491 0.13 -10.19 3.57
CA ILE A 491 0.87 -10.32 4.84
C ILE A 491 1.24 -11.79 5.01
N ASP A 492 2.51 -12.09 5.25
CA ASP A 492 2.95 -13.46 5.43
C ASP A 492 2.23 -14.16 6.60
N SER A 493 1.76 -15.38 6.39
CA SER A 493 0.96 -16.09 7.40
C SER A 493 1.74 -16.59 8.60
N GLN A 494 3.07 -16.68 8.50
CA GLN A 494 3.94 -17.18 9.56
C GLN A 494 4.59 -16.03 10.33
N THR A 495 5.16 -15.06 9.61
CA THR A 495 5.93 -13.96 10.21
C THR A 495 5.12 -12.67 10.36
N PHE A 496 3.98 -12.54 9.69
CA PHE A 496 3.21 -11.30 9.60
C PHE A 496 3.95 -10.12 8.95
N ALA A 497 5.01 -10.41 8.18
CA ALA A 497 5.71 -9.40 7.41
C ALA A 497 4.93 -9.06 6.13
N LEU A 498 4.96 -7.80 5.69
CA LEU A 498 4.42 -7.42 4.39
C LEU A 498 5.21 -8.10 3.26
N LEU A 499 4.48 -8.63 2.28
CA LEU A 499 5.04 -9.22 1.06
C LEU A 499 4.77 -8.35 -0.16
N ARG A 500 3.58 -7.73 -0.20
CA ARG A 500 3.16 -6.84 -1.29
C ARG A 500 2.09 -5.88 -0.80
N ARG A 501 2.06 -4.69 -1.38
CA ARG A 501 0.96 -3.73 -1.27
C ARG A 501 0.58 -3.20 -2.64
N ASP A 502 -0.70 -3.22 -2.95
CA ASP A 502 -1.28 -2.54 -4.10
C ASP A 502 -2.17 -1.40 -3.59
N SER A 503 -1.92 -0.18 -4.08
CA SER A 503 -2.57 1.05 -3.63
C SER A 503 -3.05 1.89 -4.80
N VAL A 504 -4.24 2.49 -4.66
CA VAL A 504 -4.79 3.50 -5.55
C VAL A 504 -5.02 4.76 -4.75
N GLN A 505 -4.44 5.88 -5.18
CA GLN A 505 -4.64 7.16 -4.51
C GLN A 505 -6.03 7.73 -4.84
N LEU A 506 -6.70 8.23 -3.81
CA LEU A 506 -7.99 8.91 -3.89
C LEU A 506 -7.80 10.41 -3.67
N ASN A 507 -8.84 11.18 -3.97
CA ASN A 507 -8.88 12.63 -3.76
C ASN A 507 -7.74 13.41 -4.43
N LEU A 508 -7.28 12.94 -5.60
CA LEU A 508 -6.26 13.59 -6.41
C LEU A 508 -6.67 15.02 -6.80
N LYS A 509 -5.68 15.91 -6.87
CA LYS A 509 -5.80 17.33 -7.22
C LYS A 509 -4.74 17.72 -8.25
N GLY A 510 -4.94 18.88 -8.88
CA GLY A 510 -4.00 19.45 -9.83
C GLY A 510 -3.86 18.57 -11.07
N GLU A 511 -2.63 18.39 -11.53
CA GLU A 511 -2.27 17.70 -12.77
C GLU A 511 -2.37 16.17 -12.71
N THR A 512 -2.50 15.57 -11.53
CA THR A 512 -2.54 14.12 -11.39
C THR A 512 -3.98 13.61 -11.55
N LEU A 513 -4.24 12.85 -12.61
CA LEU A 513 -5.55 12.25 -12.89
C LEU A 513 -5.70 10.84 -12.30
N SER A 514 -4.58 10.12 -12.18
CA SER A 514 -4.52 8.79 -11.56
C SER A 514 -3.15 8.53 -10.97
N ASN A 515 -3.11 7.83 -9.84
CA ASN A 515 -1.89 7.29 -9.25
C ASN A 515 -2.17 5.91 -8.65
N VAL A 516 -1.55 4.89 -9.23
CA VAL A 516 -1.57 3.51 -8.75
C VAL A 516 -0.14 3.08 -8.43
N GLN A 517 0.04 2.39 -7.31
CA GLN A 517 1.34 1.95 -6.83
C GLN A 517 1.26 0.50 -6.35
N THR A 518 2.21 -0.32 -6.79
CA THR A 518 2.48 -1.65 -6.25
C THR A 518 3.86 -1.65 -5.62
N GLU A 519 3.94 -2.03 -4.36
CA GLU A 519 5.19 -2.18 -3.61
C GLU A 519 5.42 -3.66 -3.34
N ILE A 520 6.64 -4.11 -3.57
CA ILE A 520 7.06 -5.49 -3.37
C ILE A 520 8.12 -5.50 -2.29
N TYR A 521 7.80 -6.22 -1.22
CA TYR A 521 8.60 -6.31 -0.02
C TYR A 521 9.42 -7.60 -0.05
N ARG A 522 10.71 -7.50 0.29
CA ARG A 522 11.62 -8.65 0.31
C ARG A 522 12.55 -8.56 1.51
N SER A 523 12.84 -9.72 2.09
CA SER A 523 13.88 -9.87 3.10
C SER A 523 15.25 -9.50 2.52
N LEU A 524 16.09 -8.86 3.33
CA LEU A 524 17.46 -8.55 2.94
C LEU A 524 18.33 -9.82 2.99
N PRO A 525 19.26 -10.01 2.03
CA PRO A 525 20.23 -11.10 2.09
C PRO A 525 21.03 -11.06 3.41
N GLY A 526 21.08 -12.19 4.13
CA GLY A 526 21.76 -12.28 5.43
C GLY A 526 21.03 -11.61 6.61
N ARG A 527 19.91 -10.92 6.38
CA ARG A 527 19.06 -10.27 7.40
C ARG A 527 17.58 -10.58 7.14
N PRO A 528 17.14 -11.84 7.30
CA PRO A 528 15.76 -12.25 7.04
C PRO A 528 14.74 -11.57 7.98
N ASP A 529 15.22 -11.04 9.10
CA ASP A 529 14.51 -10.22 10.09
C ASP A 529 14.19 -8.79 9.63
N VAL A 530 14.72 -8.38 8.46
CA VAL A 530 14.49 -7.07 7.84
C VAL A 530 13.90 -7.24 6.44
N VAL A 531 12.66 -6.79 6.25
CA VAL A 531 11.91 -6.75 5.01
C VAL A 531 11.64 -5.31 4.61
N LEU A 532 12.16 -4.90 3.45
CA LEU A 532 12.02 -3.55 2.91
C LEU A 532 11.31 -3.58 1.54
N PRO A 533 10.67 -2.47 1.12
CA PRO A 533 10.10 -2.34 -0.23
C PRO A 533 11.24 -2.20 -1.26
N LEU A 534 11.77 -3.33 -1.72
CA LEU A 534 12.92 -3.34 -2.64
C LEU A 534 12.53 -3.03 -4.10
N GLU A 535 11.25 -3.04 -4.42
CA GLU A 535 10.74 -2.73 -5.75
C GLU A 535 9.38 -2.01 -5.66
N ILE A 536 9.25 -0.88 -6.35
CA ILE A 536 8.02 -0.09 -6.42
C ILE A 536 7.66 0.15 -7.87
N LYS A 537 6.48 -0.31 -8.27
CA LYS A 537 5.91 -0.09 -9.60
C LYS A 537 4.78 0.93 -9.51
N GLY A 538 4.93 2.06 -10.19
CA GLY A 538 3.92 3.10 -10.28
C GLY A 538 3.30 3.16 -11.67
N GLN A 539 2.02 3.47 -11.73
CA GLN A 539 1.29 3.83 -12.95
C GLN A 539 0.52 5.11 -12.66
N GLN A 540 0.86 6.16 -13.40
CA GLN A 540 0.32 7.49 -13.18
C GLN A 540 -0.20 8.05 -14.50
N VAL A 541 -1.25 8.84 -14.42
CA VAL A 541 -1.79 9.59 -15.56
C VAL A 541 -1.82 11.04 -15.14
N PHE A 542 -1.19 11.89 -15.93
CA PHE A 542 -1.19 13.33 -15.73
C PHE A 542 -1.88 14.03 -16.91
N SER A 543 -2.51 15.17 -16.62
CA SER A 543 -2.83 16.17 -17.65
C SER A 543 -1.64 17.14 -17.73
N THR A 544 -0.85 17.02 -18.80
CA THR A 544 0.35 17.83 -19.01
C THR A 544 0.33 18.39 -20.43
N ALA A 545 0.49 19.70 -20.59
CA ALA A 545 0.54 20.35 -21.89
C ALA A 545 -0.61 19.88 -22.82
N GLY A 546 -1.84 19.86 -22.28
CA GLY A 546 -3.13 19.60 -22.95
C GLY A 546 -3.33 18.16 -23.37
N ARG A 547 -2.39 17.30 -22.97
CA ARG A 547 -2.27 15.93 -23.39
C ARG A 547 -2.31 15.00 -22.21
N THR A 548 -2.67 13.76 -22.50
CA THR A 548 -2.69 12.70 -21.51
C THR A 548 -1.33 12.02 -21.48
N THR A 549 -0.55 12.30 -20.45
CA THR A 549 0.74 11.65 -20.25
C THR A 549 0.60 10.51 -19.26
N ALA A 550 0.80 9.30 -19.73
CA ALA A 550 0.93 8.13 -18.88
C ALA A 550 2.39 7.96 -18.46
N ILE A 551 2.63 7.76 -17.18
CA ILE A 551 3.96 7.51 -16.63
C ILE A 551 3.96 6.14 -15.96
N GLU A 552 4.82 5.26 -16.44
CA GLU A 552 5.17 4.04 -15.70
C GLU A 552 6.47 4.26 -14.94
N ARG A 553 6.45 3.98 -13.65
CA ARG A 553 7.60 4.10 -12.76
C ARG A 553 8.02 2.72 -12.27
N ASP A 554 9.31 2.41 -12.33
CA ASP A 554 9.90 1.21 -11.72
C ASP A 554 11.10 1.65 -10.87
N VAL A 555 10.97 1.58 -9.54
CA VAL A 555 12.02 1.91 -8.57
C VAL A 555 12.54 0.63 -7.95
N LYS A 556 13.86 0.45 -7.94
CA LYS A 556 14.53 -0.70 -7.33
C LYS A 556 15.60 -0.24 -6.35
N MET A 557 15.57 -0.82 -5.15
CA MET A 557 16.63 -0.67 -4.16
C MET A 557 17.57 -1.87 -4.28
N LYS A 558 18.84 -1.61 -4.60
CA LYS A 558 19.91 -2.61 -4.71
C LYS A 558 20.98 -2.35 -3.66
N ASP A 559 21.80 -3.36 -3.36
CA ASP A 559 22.97 -3.25 -2.49
C ASP A 559 22.65 -2.57 -1.14
N VAL A 560 21.58 -3.03 -0.49
CA VAL A 560 21.12 -2.43 0.77
C VAL A 560 22.05 -2.81 1.91
N GLU A 561 22.69 -1.81 2.51
CA GLU A 561 23.51 -1.93 3.70
C GLU A 561 22.78 -1.31 4.90
N VAL A 562 22.39 -2.14 5.88
CA VAL A 562 21.73 -1.71 7.11
C VAL A 562 22.75 -1.34 8.16
N ASP A 563 22.55 -0.19 8.82
CA ASP A 563 23.37 0.34 9.90
C ASP A 563 24.89 0.35 9.63
N PRO A 564 25.37 0.78 8.44
CA PRO A 564 26.79 0.80 8.18
C PRO A 564 27.48 1.87 9.04
N ALA A 565 28.61 1.51 9.67
CA ALA A 565 29.41 2.44 10.48
C ALA A 565 29.84 3.70 9.69
N SER A 566 30.01 3.58 8.38
CA SER A 566 30.37 4.68 7.47
C SER A 566 29.17 5.48 6.94
N PHE A 567 27.96 5.36 7.52
CA PHE A 567 26.78 6.10 7.09
C PHE A 567 27.00 7.61 7.05
N VAL A 568 27.50 8.17 8.16
CA VAL A 568 27.70 9.63 8.30
C VAL A 568 28.73 10.12 7.29
N GLU A 569 29.84 9.40 7.14
CA GLU A 569 30.91 9.71 6.19
C GLU A 569 30.40 9.69 4.74
N ARG A 570 29.73 8.60 4.32
CA ARG A 570 29.22 8.44 2.95
C ARG A 570 28.15 9.48 2.61
N ARG A 571 27.25 9.80 3.55
CA ARG A 571 26.24 10.86 3.36
C ARG A 571 26.89 12.25 3.27
N GLY A 572 27.86 12.53 4.14
CA GLY A 572 28.63 13.78 4.13
C GLY A 572 29.41 13.98 2.83
N ALA A 573 30.06 12.92 2.34
CA ALA A 573 30.75 12.92 1.05
C ALA A 573 29.78 13.21 -0.12
N ALA A 574 28.56 12.64 -0.09
CA ALA A 574 27.54 12.95 -1.08
C ALA A 574 27.10 14.43 -1.02
N TYR A 575 26.92 15.00 0.17
CA TYR A 575 26.57 16.42 0.32
C TYR A 575 27.67 17.36 -0.22
N GLY A 576 28.93 17.05 0.04
CA GLY A 576 30.08 17.82 -0.45
C GLY A 576 30.41 17.61 -1.94
N SER A 577 29.78 16.64 -2.60
CA SER A 577 29.99 16.35 -4.02
C SER A 577 29.23 17.31 -4.94
N GLU A 578 29.52 17.24 -6.25
CA GLU A 578 28.76 17.94 -7.29
C GLU A 578 27.43 17.25 -7.67
N LEU A 579 27.08 16.12 -7.02
CA LEU A 579 25.88 15.36 -7.36
C LEU A 579 24.62 16.21 -7.20
N GLN A 580 23.67 16.06 -8.11
CA GLN A 580 22.32 16.56 -7.88
C GLN A 580 21.67 15.69 -6.81
N MET A 581 21.11 16.30 -5.78
CA MET A 581 20.49 15.56 -4.68
C MET A 581 19.05 15.99 -4.51
N VAL A 582 18.21 15.03 -4.11
CA VAL A 582 16.81 15.27 -3.76
C VAL A 582 16.52 14.70 -2.38
N ARG A 583 15.59 15.34 -1.67
CA ARG A 583 15.09 14.93 -0.36
C ARG A 583 13.60 14.67 -0.43
N ASP A 584 13.13 13.62 0.23
CA ASP A 584 11.71 13.33 0.39
C ASP A 584 11.11 14.18 1.53
N THR A 585 10.51 15.33 1.23
CA THR A 585 9.88 16.22 2.22
C THR A 585 8.38 15.98 2.33
N ASP A 586 7.69 16.58 3.28
CA ASP A 586 6.22 16.46 3.42
C ASP A 586 5.44 16.98 2.21
N LEU A 587 6.08 17.80 1.36
CA LEU A 587 5.50 18.31 0.12
C LEU A 587 5.92 17.48 -1.12
N GLY A 588 6.59 16.34 -0.92
CA GLY A 588 7.13 15.46 -1.97
C GLY A 588 8.65 15.62 -2.14
N MET A 589 9.21 15.03 -3.20
CA MET A 589 10.64 15.15 -3.48
C MET A 589 11.00 16.61 -3.81
N ARG A 590 12.07 17.14 -3.20
CA ARG A 590 12.60 18.48 -3.41
C ARG A 590 14.09 18.44 -3.67
N TYR A 591 14.60 19.37 -4.47
CA TYR A 591 16.04 19.50 -4.70
C TYR A 591 16.76 19.98 -3.45
N LEU A 592 17.98 19.48 -3.27
CA LEU A 592 18.92 19.93 -2.25
C LEU A 592 20.02 20.77 -2.89
N VAL A 593 20.11 22.04 -2.48
CA VAL A 593 21.14 22.98 -2.95
C VAL A 593 22.23 23.17 -1.89
N PRO A 594 23.49 23.43 -2.28
CA PRO A 594 24.55 23.74 -1.33
C PRO A 594 24.19 24.91 -0.42
N ASP A 595 24.40 24.74 0.88
CA ASP A 595 24.20 25.80 1.87
C ASP A 595 25.34 26.83 1.74
N ARG A 596 24.99 28.07 1.35
CA ARG A 596 25.94 29.16 1.20
C ARG A 596 26.56 29.59 2.54
N GLN A 597 25.87 29.35 3.66
CA GLN A 597 26.32 29.72 5.00
C GLN A 597 27.15 28.60 5.65
N LYS A 598 26.98 27.35 5.20
CA LYS A 598 27.67 26.17 5.76
C LYS A 598 28.21 25.28 4.63
N PRO A 599 29.44 25.54 4.15
CA PRO A 599 30.08 24.71 3.13
C PRO A 599 30.08 23.22 3.51
N GLY A 600 29.72 22.35 2.57
CA GLY A 600 29.58 20.91 2.82
C GLY A 600 28.20 20.47 3.33
N HIS A 601 27.29 21.40 3.63
CA HIS A 601 25.89 21.12 3.93
C HIS A 601 24.99 21.43 2.73
N ARG A 602 23.79 20.84 2.72
CA ARG A 602 22.74 21.13 1.74
C ARG A 602 21.43 21.45 2.42
N VAL A 603 20.68 22.38 1.84
CA VAL A 603 19.36 22.81 2.29
C VAL A 603 18.31 22.51 1.22
N VAL A 604 17.06 22.35 1.66
CA VAL A 604 15.92 22.12 0.77
C VAL A 604 15.65 23.38 -0.04
N GLU A 605 15.53 23.21 -1.36
CA GLU A 605 15.02 24.26 -2.23
C GLU A 605 13.48 24.25 -2.19
N GLU A 606 12.91 25.16 -1.41
CA GLU A 606 11.45 25.25 -1.20
C GLU A 606 10.70 25.68 -2.47
N GLN A 607 11.33 26.53 -3.30
CA GLN A 607 10.74 27.00 -4.55
C GLN A 607 11.08 26.05 -5.70
N ILE A 608 10.08 25.31 -6.18
CA ILE A 608 10.23 24.49 -7.38
C ILE A 608 10.23 25.41 -8.61
N SER A 609 11.27 25.34 -9.44
CA SER A 609 11.20 25.93 -10.79
C SER A 609 10.16 25.15 -11.60
N LYS A 610 9.05 25.80 -11.90
CA LYS A 610 8.00 25.26 -12.77
C LYS A 610 8.15 25.72 -14.22
N LYS A 611 9.31 26.28 -14.56
CA LYS A 611 9.62 26.80 -15.89
C LYS A 611 10.85 26.14 -16.46
N SER A 612 10.85 25.89 -17.76
CA SER A 612 12.00 25.30 -18.47
C SER A 612 12.03 25.77 -19.92
N THR A 613 13.23 26.01 -20.44
CA THR A 613 13.45 26.44 -21.83
C THR A 613 14.52 25.57 -22.48
N PHE A 614 14.26 25.11 -23.70
CA PHE A 614 15.11 24.18 -24.45
C PHE A 614 15.45 24.77 -25.81
N GLY A 615 16.69 24.54 -26.26
CA GLY A 615 17.10 24.78 -27.64
C GLY A 615 16.94 23.54 -28.48
N ILE A 616 16.33 23.69 -29.65
CA ILE A 616 16.19 22.59 -30.60
C ILE A 616 16.88 22.99 -31.89
N ALA A 617 17.81 22.15 -32.36
CA ALA A 617 18.46 22.29 -33.65
C ALA A 617 18.39 20.94 -34.40
N GLY A 618 18.12 20.95 -35.70
CA GLY A 618 17.99 19.71 -36.45
C GLY A 618 17.77 19.95 -37.94
N GLY A 619 17.66 18.85 -38.68
CA GLY A 619 17.31 18.87 -40.08
C GLY A 619 16.29 17.77 -40.37
N PHE A 620 15.22 18.12 -41.05
CA PHE A 620 14.24 17.16 -41.55
C PHE A 620 14.34 17.08 -43.08
N TYR A 621 14.39 15.87 -43.64
CA TYR A 621 14.33 15.68 -45.08
C TYR A 621 13.49 14.45 -45.42
N ASP A 622 12.58 14.63 -46.35
CA ASP A 622 11.96 13.57 -47.11
C ASP A 622 11.85 14.00 -48.59
N GLU A 623 11.57 13.06 -49.48
CA GLU A 623 11.41 13.34 -50.92
C GLU A 623 10.11 14.09 -51.28
N SER A 624 9.28 14.49 -50.31
CA SER A 624 8.14 15.40 -50.55
C SER A 624 8.54 16.88 -50.47
N LEU A 625 9.76 17.15 -49.97
CA LEU A 625 10.33 18.48 -49.84
C LEU A 625 11.41 18.72 -50.89
N ASP A 626 11.41 19.93 -51.47
CA ASP A 626 12.43 20.32 -52.45
C ASP A 626 13.82 20.52 -51.82
N TYR A 627 13.89 20.67 -50.48
CA TYR A 627 15.12 20.89 -49.72
C TYR A 627 14.97 20.42 -48.26
N PRO A 628 16.07 20.03 -47.58
CA PRO A 628 16.05 19.76 -46.14
C PRO A 628 15.58 20.99 -45.36
N ILE A 629 14.67 20.82 -44.42
CA ILE A 629 14.19 21.90 -43.54
C ILE A 629 15.13 21.98 -42.33
N PRO A 630 15.94 23.05 -42.19
CA PRO A 630 16.65 23.29 -40.94
C PRO A 630 15.63 23.67 -39.87
N LEU A 631 15.61 22.91 -38.78
CA LEU A 631 14.81 23.21 -37.61
C LEU A 631 15.73 23.88 -36.59
N LEU A 632 15.55 25.18 -36.36
CA LEU A 632 16.18 25.89 -35.25
C LEU A 632 15.10 26.62 -34.46
N GLY A 633 14.95 26.27 -33.20
CA GLY A 633 13.85 26.78 -32.39
C GLY A 633 14.08 26.74 -30.89
N ILE A 634 13.11 27.32 -30.19
CA ILE A 634 13.05 27.40 -28.74
C ILE A 634 11.74 26.74 -28.31
N GLN A 635 11.83 25.86 -27.32
CA GLN A 635 10.69 25.30 -26.62
C GLN A 635 10.67 25.87 -25.20
N HIS A 636 9.56 26.50 -24.81
CA HIS A 636 9.36 27.03 -23.46
C HIS A 636 8.19 26.30 -22.77
N PHE A 637 8.34 26.02 -21.48
CA PHE A 637 7.31 25.47 -20.62
C PHE A 637 7.14 26.33 -19.37
N ASP A 638 5.89 26.56 -18.97
CA ASP A 638 5.49 27.13 -17.69
C ASP A 638 4.35 26.29 -17.12
N PHE A 639 4.61 25.51 -16.06
CA PHE A 639 3.64 24.62 -15.43
C PHE A 639 2.82 25.29 -14.32
N ASP A 640 2.99 26.60 -14.10
CA ASP A 640 2.23 27.37 -13.11
C ASP A 640 2.01 28.81 -13.55
N LEU A 641 1.44 28.91 -14.75
CA LEU A 641 1.06 30.16 -15.37
C LEU A 641 0.15 30.95 -14.40
N TRP A 642 0.62 32.15 -14.05
CA TRP A 642 -0.03 33.06 -13.10
C TRP A 642 -0.23 32.52 -11.68
N GLY A 643 0.49 31.47 -11.26
CA GLY A 643 0.37 30.89 -9.91
C GLY A 643 -0.94 30.14 -9.66
N LYS A 644 -1.60 29.68 -10.74
CA LYS A 644 -2.92 29.02 -10.69
C LYS A 644 -2.89 27.54 -11.06
N GLY A 645 -1.70 26.92 -11.16
CA GLY A 645 -1.55 25.53 -11.61
C GLY A 645 -1.88 25.31 -13.10
N LYS A 646 -2.00 26.39 -13.86
CA LYS A 646 -2.25 26.37 -15.31
C LYS A 646 -0.93 26.17 -16.04
N GLN A 647 -0.97 25.50 -17.19
CA GLN A 647 0.22 25.14 -17.93
C GLN A 647 0.23 25.80 -19.30
N LEU A 648 1.41 26.22 -19.75
CA LEU A 648 1.68 26.78 -21.06
C LEU A 648 2.93 26.12 -21.65
N SER A 649 2.83 25.61 -22.86
CA SER A 649 3.94 25.09 -23.66
C SER A 649 3.96 25.84 -24.98
N VAL A 650 5.12 26.38 -25.38
CA VAL A 650 5.27 27.08 -26.67
C VAL A 650 6.55 26.61 -27.35
N PHE A 651 6.40 25.99 -28.51
CA PHE A 651 7.48 25.71 -29.44
C PHE A 651 7.45 26.74 -30.56
N PHE A 652 8.60 27.34 -30.85
CA PHE A 652 8.76 28.21 -32.01
C PHE A 652 10.07 27.90 -32.72
N ALA A 653 10.00 27.49 -33.99
CA ALA A 653 11.15 27.18 -34.83
C ALA A 653 11.05 27.90 -36.18
N GLY A 654 11.20 29.23 -36.15
CA GLY A 654 11.15 30.09 -37.33
C GLY A 654 9.75 30.15 -37.95
N ALA A 655 9.48 29.23 -38.88
CA ALA A 655 8.21 29.17 -39.62
C ALA A 655 7.21 28.17 -39.03
N LEU A 656 7.52 27.50 -37.92
CA LEU A 656 6.64 26.55 -37.23
C LEU A 656 6.38 27.03 -35.80
N LEU A 657 5.09 27.09 -35.43
CA LEU A 657 4.60 27.42 -34.09
C LEU A 657 3.72 26.28 -33.60
N THR A 658 4.03 25.77 -32.41
CA THR A 658 3.06 24.99 -31.63
C THR A 658 2.89 25.64 -30.27
N ALA A 659 1.66 25.80 -29.82
CA ALA A 659 1.37 26.31 -28.50
C ALA A 659 0.28 25.46 -27.85
N ASN A 660 0.40 25.24 -26.56
CA ASN A 660 -0.58 24.53 -25.78
C ASN A 660 -0.82 25.24 -24.46
N TYR A 661 -2.10 25.40 -24.11
CA TYR A 661 -2.55 25.80 -22.78
C TYR A 661 -3.31 24.64 -22.11
N THR A 662 -3.13 24.48 -20.79
CA THR A 662 -3.85 23.48 -19.99
C THR A 662 -4.35 24.06 -18.67
N ASP A 663 -5.58 23.74 -18.31
CA ASP A 663 -6.10 23.81 -16.95
C ASP A 663 -6.35 22.37 -16.45
N PRO A 664 -5.43 21.78 -15.66
CA PRO A 664 -5.54 20.39 -15.25
C PRO A 664 -6.68 20.09 -14.27
N SER A 665 -7.23 21.13 -13.63
CA SER A 665 -8.33 21.06 -12.67
C SER A 665 -9.41 22.07 -13.04
N PHE A 666 -9.92 21.95 -14.26
CA PHE A 666 -10.93 22.85 -14.80
C PHE A 666 -12.16 22.88 -13.90
N LEU A 667 -12.57 24.10 -13.53
CA LEU A 667 -13.64 24.38 -12.56
C LEU A 667 -13.45 23.73 -11.18
N GLY A 668 -12.19 23.43 -10.79
CA GLY A 668 -11.85 22.75 -9.54
C GLY A 668 -12.29 21.28 -9.49
N GLY A 669 -12.73 20.72 -10.62
CA GLY A 669 -13.18 19.34 -10.74
C GLY A 669 -12.07 18.38 -11.16
N ARG A 670 -12.48 17.16 -11.53
CA ARG A 670 -11.61 16.15 -12.18
C ARG A 670 -11.57 16.30 -13.71
N PHE A 671 -11.99 17.45 -14.21
CA PHE A 671 -11.94 17.73 -15.64
C PHE A 671 -10.64 18.47 -15.94
N ASP A 672 -10.03 18.15 -17.07
CA ASP A 672 -8.96 18.96 -17.63
C ASP A 672 -9.43 19.68 -18.89
N LEU A 673 -9.02 20.94 -19.05
CA LEU A 673 -9.25 21.73 -20.25
C LEU A 673 -7.92 21.96 -20.95
N GLY A 674 -7.83 21.58 -22.21
CA GLY A 674 -6.68 21.84 -23.08
C GLY A 674 -7.07 22.77 -24.25
N ALA A 675 -6.13 23.59 -24.69
CA ALA A 675 -6.22 24.31 -25.96
C ALA A 675 -4.89 24.19 -26.71
N ASP A 676 -4.96 23.68 -27.93
CA ASP A 676 -3.82 23.39 -28.80
C ASP A 676 -3.86 24.30 -30.03
N LEU A 677 -2.70 24.84 -30.40
CA LEU A 677 -2.48 25.61 -31.62
C LEU A 677 -1.29 25.03 -32.36
N PHE A 678 -1.48 24.74 -33.65
CA PHE A 678 -0.43 24.40 -34.60
C PHE A 678 -0.53 25.34 -35.80
N ALA A 679 0.57 25.97 -36.18
CA ALA A 679 0.64 26.79 -37.38
C ALA A 679 2.01 26.66 -38.04
N VAL A 680 2.01 26.65 -39.36
CA VAL A 680 3.22 26.64 -40.19
C VAL A 680 3.15 27.77 -41.21
N ALA A 681 4.30 28.29 -41.64
CA ALA A 681 4.42 29.38 -42.60
C ALA A 681 5.14 28.96 -43.90
N PHE A 682 5.32 27.65 -44.13
CA PHE A 682 5.76 27.07 -45.40
C PHE A 682 4.74 26.04 -45.89
N PRO A 683 4.38 26.04 -47.19
CA PRO A 683 3.40 25.11 -47.70
C PRO A 683 3.98 23.71 -47.89
N PHE A 684 3.14 22.69 -47.66
CA PHE A 684 3.44 21.29 -47.96
C PHE A 684 2.97 20.94 -49.38
N GLY A 685 3.75 20.13 -50.09
CA GLY A 685 3.34 19.57 -51.38
C GLY A 685 2.45 18.34 -51.19
N ASP A 686 1.37 18.27 -51.97
CA ASP A 686 0.46 17.12 -52.01
C ASP A 686 0.32 16.67 -53.47
N VAL A 687 0.64 15.41 -53.77
CA VAL A 687 0.52 14.82 -55.12
C VAL A 687 -0.40 13.60 -55.09
N ALA A 688 -1.23 13.43 -56.12
CA ALA A 688 -2.10 12.27 -56.22
C ALA A 688 -1.33 11.02 -56.67
N TYR A 689 -1.75 9.86 -56.15
CA TYR A 689 -1.26 8.55 -56.59
C TYR A 689 -2.43 7.69 -57.08
N ARG A 690 -2.26 7.11 -58.27
CA ARG A 690 -3.21 6.14 -58.85
C ARG A 690 -2.46 4.88 -59.26
N ASN A 691 -2.82 3.73 -58.68
CA ASN A 691 -2.16 2.44 -58.92
C ASN A 691 -0.63 2.50 -58.71
N GLY A 692 -0.18 3.17 -57.65
CA GLY A 692 1.25 3.29 -57.32
C GLY A 692 2.05 4.22 -58.23
N LYS A 693 1.40 5.03 -59.07
CA LYS A 693 2.04 6.05 -59.92
C LYS A 693 1.63 7.45 -59.49
N GLU A 694 2.62 8.35 -59.41
CA GLU A 694 2.40 9.77 -59.21
C GLU A 694 1.64 10.38 -60.40
N VAL A 695 0.76 11.34 -60.11
CA VAL A 695 0.07 12.16 -61.10
C VAL A 695 0.50 13.62 -60.89
N PRO A 696 1.63 14.05 -61.50
CA PRO A 696 2.22 15.38 -61.26
C PRO A 696 1.28 16.54 -61.60
N ASP A 697 0.45 16.38 -62.65
CA ASP A 697 -0.53 17.39 -63.08
C ASP A 697 -1.55 17.75 -61.98
N GLU A 698 -1.70 16.92 -60.95
CA GLU A 698 -2.59 17.15 -59.82
C GLU A 698 -1.85 17.53 -58.53
N LYS A 699 -0.55 17.82 -58.62
CA LYS A 699 0.25 18.30 -57.50
C LYS A 699 -0.23 19.69 -57.10
N ILE A 700 -0.43 19.91 -55.80
CA ILE A 700 -0.78 21.22 -55.24
C ILE A 700 0.05 21.48 -53.98
N LYS A 701 0.01 22.72 -53.51
CA LYS A 701 0.61 23.14 -52.24
C LYS A 701 -0.50 23.48 -51.25
N HIS A 702 -0.31 23.20 -49.97
CA HIS A 702 -1.25 23.67 -48.94
C HIS A 702 -0.57 24.08 -47.63
N LEU A 703 -1.18 25.02 -46.92
CA LEU A 703 -0.69 25.55 -45.65
C LEU A 703 -1.73 25.33 -44.54
N PRO A 704 -1.52 24.37 -43.63
CA PRO A 704 -2.46 24.08 -42.55
C PRO A 704 -2.21 24.95 -41.31
N ALA A 705 -3.29 25.41 -40.69
CA ALA A 705 -3.31 25.93 -39.32
C ALA A 705 -4.45 25.26 -38.54
N VAL A 706 -4.15 24.74 -37.35
CA VAL A 706 -5.10 23.96 -36.54
C VAL A 706 -5.22 24.59 -35.16
N PHE A 707 -6.45 24.78 -34.71
CA PHE A 707 -6.77 25.12 -33.33
C PHE A 707 -7.76 24.12 -32.77
N GLN A 708 -7.50 23.62 -31.57
CA GLN A 708 -8.33 22.61 -30.92
C GLN A 708 -8.53 22.94 -29.44
N VAL A 709 -9.73 22.69 -28.94
CA VAL A 709 -10.07 22.79 -27.50
C VAL A 709 -10.56 21.42 -27.05
N ASN A 710 -10.01 20.95 -25.94
CA ASN A 710 -10.24 19.61 -25.41
C ASN A 710 -10.77 19.68 -23.98
N VAL A 711 -11.80 18.92 -23.66
CA VAL A 711 -12.24 18.67 -22.27
C VAL A 711 -12.11 17.20 -21.97
N GLY A 712 -11.29 16.85 -20.98
CA GLY A 712 -10.99 15.49 -20.56
C GLY A 712 -11.54 15.16 -19.17
N ARG A 713 -11.83 13.88 -18.92
CA ARG A 713 -12.19 13.34 -17.59
C ARG A 713 -11.66 11.91 -17.42
N PRO A 714 -10.97 11.60 -16.31
CA PRO A 714 -10.67 10.22 -15.95
C PRO A 714 -11.95 9.49 -15.53
N LEU A 715 -12.21 8.34 -16.14
CA LEU A 715 -13.34 7.44 -15.83
C LEU A 715 -12.94 6.37 -14.79
N GLY A 716 -11.65 6.26 -14.49
CA GLY A 716 -11.08 5.36 -13.50
C GLY A 716 -9.56 5.54 -13.43
N PRO A 717 -8.84 4.67 -12.72
CA PRO A 717 -7.38 4.80 -12.58
C PRO A 717 -6.61 4.54 -13.88
N TYR A 718 -7.24 3.91 -14.87
CA TYR A 718 -6.57 3.46 -16.10
C TYR A 718 -7.19 4.01 -17.37
N LEU A 719 -8.34 4.69 -17.31
CA LEU A 719 -9.14 5.10 -18.47
C LEU A 719 -9.50 6.57 -18.39
N LYS A 720 -9.29 7.30 -19.49
CA LYS A 720 -9.70 8.70 -19.66
C LYS A 720 -10.55 8.85 -20.92
N ALA A 721 -11.58 9.67 -20.84
CA ALA A 721 -12.36 10.13 -21.98
C ALA A 721 -12.12 11.62 -22.23
N SER A 722 -11.99 12.03 -23.49
CA SER A 722 -11.85 13.43 -23.89
C SER A 722 -12.77 13.76 -25.06
N LEU A 723 -13.41 14.92 -25.01
CA LEU A 723 -14.13 15.52 -26.11
C LEU A 723 -13.33 16.71 -26.64
N GLY A 724 -12.94 16.65 -27.91
CA GLY A 724 -12.26 17.72 -28.62
C GLY A 724 -13.21 18.43 -29.59
N LEU A 725 -13.12 19.74 -29.66
CA LEU A 725 -13.66 20.56 -30.74
C LEU A 725 -12.46 21.18 -31.46
N PHE A 726 -12.36 20.98 -32.77
CA PHE A 726 -11.24 21.53 -33.54
C PHE A 726 -11.75 22.36 -34.72
N THR A 727 -10.91 23.29 -35.15
CA THR A 727 -11.04 24.03 -36.39
C THR A 727 -9.69 24.03 -37.10
N ARG A 728 -9.69 23.71 -38.39
CA ARG A 728 -8.50 23.67 -39.24
C ARG A 728 -8.72 24.57 -40.43
N TYR A 729 -7.80 25.48 -40.68
CA TYR A 729 -7.73 26.24 -41.92
C TYR A 729 -6.72 25.61 -42.86
N ASP A 730 -7.14 25.35 -44.10
CA ASP A 730 -6.25 24.98 -45.19
C ASP A 730 -6.29 26.06 -46.26
N ASN A 731 -5.11 26.60 -46.57
CA ASN A 731 -4.91 27.45 -47.74
C ASN A 731 -4.30 26.61 -48.87
N PHE A 732 -5.00 26.49 -49.99
CA PHE A 732 -4.58 25.69 -51.14
C PHE A 732 -3.98 26.58 -52.24
N GLN A 733 -2.89 26.12 -52.84
CA GLN A 733 -2.11 26.85 -53.83
C GLN A 733 -1.71 25.93 -54.98
N ARG A 734 -1.50 26.51 -56.17
CA ARG A 734 -0.94 25.77 -57.30
C ARG A 734 0.56 25.53 -57.10
N ASP A 735 1.01 24.35 -57.47
CA ASP A 735 2.41 24.01 -57.66
C ASP A 735 2.86 24.35 -59.10
N PRO A 736 4.16 24.57 -59.39
CA PRO A 736 4.64 24.71 -60.76
C PRO A 736 4.28 23.52 -61.66
N ASP A 737 4.17 22.31 -61.10
CA ASP A 737 3.82 21.09 -61.84
C ASP A 737 2.29 20.92 -62.03
N THR A 738 1.45 21.78 -61.41
CA THR A 738 -0.01 21.64 -61.53
C THR A 738 -0.46 21.88 -62.97
N GLY A 739 -1.10 20.87 -63.57
CA GLY A 739 -1.59 20.86 -64.94
C GLY A 739 -2.60 21.99 -65.20
N PRO A 740 -2.63 22.56 -66.42
CA PRO A 740 -3.38 23.79 -66.71
C PRO A 740 -4.90 23.66 -66.57
N ARG A 741 -5.44 22.44 -66.63
CA ARG A 741 -6.89 22.16 -66.48
C ARG A 741 -7.31 21.87 -65.04
N PHE A 742 -6.36 21.57 -64.15
CA PHE A 742 -6.66 21.18 -62.78
C PHE A 742 -7.23 22.37 -62.00
N VAL A 743 -8.39 22.22 -61.37
CA VAL A 743 -9.01 23.24 -60.52
C VAL A 743 -8.55 23.03 -59.08
N THR A 744 -7.85 24.01 -58.51
CA THR A 744 -7.39 23.95 -57.12
C THR A 744 -8.59 24.03 -56.15
N PRO A 745 -8.59 23.25 -55.05
CA PRO A 745 -9.60 23.39 -54.00
C PRO A 745 -9.68 24.81 -53.45
N VAL A 746 -10.85 25.20 -52.96
CA VAL A 746 -11.00 26.47 -52.26
C VAL A 746 -10.40 26.41 -50.86
N ASP A 747 -9.77 27.50 -50.45
CA ASP A 747 -9.40 27.73 -49.06
C ASP A 747 -10.63 27.55 -48.17
N THR A 748 -10.48 26.80 -47.09
CA THR A 748 -11.63 26.51 -46.24
C THR A 748 -11.24 26.24 -44.80
N PHE A 749 -12.22 26.42 -43.92
CA PHE A 749 -12.18 25.90 -42.57
C PHE A 749 -12.87 24.54 -42.52
N THR A 750 -12.24 23.59 -41.86
CA THR A 750 -12.86 22.35 -41.42
C THR A 750 -13.11 22.45 -39.92
N ASP A 751 -14.36 22.40 -39.51
CA ASP A 751 -14.74 22.29 -38.10
C ASP A 751 -15.08 20.84 -37.78
N GLY A 752 -14.87 20.42 -36.54
CA GLY A 752 -15.34 19.11 -36.13
C GLY A 752 -15.22 18.83 -34.66
N SER A 753 -15.62 17.61 -34.30
CA SER A 753 -15.66 17.10 -32.95
C SER A 753 -15.10 15.70 -32.87
N GLU A 754 -14.24 15.43 -31.90
CA GLU A 754 -13.63 14.11 -31.66
C GLU A 754 -13.92 13.62 -30.25
N LEU A 755 -14.38 12.37 -30.14
CA LEU A 755 -14.37 11.63 -28.89
C LEU A 755 -13.14 10.73 -28.85
N ARG A 756 -12.37 10.81 -27.76
CA ARG A 756 -11.16 10.01 -27.53
C ARG A 756 -11.26 9.25 -26.21
N LEU A 757 -10.93 7.97 -26.26
CA LEU A 757 -10.78 7.10 -25.09
C LEU A 757 -9.33 6.60 -25.03
N VAL A 758 -8.66 6.79 -23.90
CA VAL A 758 -7.27 6.34 -23.69
C VAL A 758 -7.19 5.47 -22.44
N GLY A 759 -6.74 4.24 -22.62
CA GLY A 759 -6.52 3.24 -21.58
C GLY A 759 -5.03 2.91 -21.42
N ASN A 760 -4.51 2.89 -20.19
CA ASN A 760 -3.13 2.47 -19.89
C ASN A 760 -3.08 1.49 -18.73
N TYR A 761 -2.51 0.30 -18.95
CA TYR A 761 -2.39 -0.72 -17.90
C TYR A 761 -1.22 -1.69 -18.15
N LYS A 762 -0.26 -1.77 -17.23
CA LYS A 762 0.85 -2.76 -17.25
C LYS A 762 1.61 -2.83 -18.58
N GLY A 763 1.93 -1.67 -19.15
CA GLY A 763 2.62 -1.52 -20.43
C GLY A 763 1.71 -1.61 -21.65
N PHE A 764 0.44 -1.99 -21.50
CA PHE A 764 -0.56 -1.88 -22.55
C PHE A 764 -1.07 -0.45 -22.66
N ASN A 765 -1.25 0.01 -23.89
CA ASN A 765 -1.96 1.23 -24.24
C ASN A 765 -3.05 0.90 -25.25
N ALA A 766 -4.27 1.35 -24.98
CA ALA A 766 -5.38 1.24 -25.90
C ALA A 766 -5.94 2.65 -26.16
N THR A 767 -6.11 3.00 -27.43
CA THR A 767 -6.69 4.29 -27.83
C THR A 767 -7.82 4.05 -28.81
N ALA A 768 -8.96 4.70 -28.57
CA ALA A 768 -10.09 4.73 -29.50
C ALA A 768 -10.47 6.18 -29.78
N ILE A 769 -10.60 6.52 -31.06
CA ILE A 769 -10.93 7.87 -31.53
C ILE A 769 -12.08 7.73 -32.54
N GLY A 770 -13.10 8.57 -32.39
CA GLY A 770 -14.15 8.74 -33.38
C GLY A 770 -14.43 10.23 -33.56
N GLY A 771 -14.46 10.69 -34.81
CA GLY A 771 -14.61 12.10 -35.13
C GLY A 771 -15.58 12.37 -36.28
N PHE A 772 -16.25 13.51 -36.18
CA PHE A 772 -17.06 14.12 -37.24
C PHE A 772 -16.43 15.43 -37.69
N TYR A 773 -16.41 15.67 -39.00
CA TYR A 773 -15.72 16.78 -39.62
C TYR A 773 -16.63 17.39 -40.70
N ARG A 774 -16.64 18.71 -40.82
CA ARG A 774 -17.39 19.45 -41.83
C ARG A 774 -16.56 20.60 -42.38
N ARG A 775 -16.48 20.68 -43.71
CA ARG A 775 -15.92 21.85 -44.41
C ARG A 775 -16.96 22.97 -44.53
N ARG A 776 -16.55 24.19 -44.22
CA ARG A 776 -17.41 25.39 -44.35
C ARG A 776 -17.72 25.66 -45.82
N ASP A 777 -16.68 25.66 -46.65
CA ASP A 777 -16.75 25.85 -48.09
C ASP A 777 -16.38 24.55 -48.81
N TRP A 778 -17.24 24.12 -49.73
CA TRP A 778 -17.02 22.93 -50.54
C TRP A 778 -17.50 23.20 -51.97
N LYS A 779 -16.55 23.35 -52.89
CA LYS A 779 -16.81 23.65 -54.30
C LYS A 779 -16.08 22.63 -55.18
N PRO A 780 -16.56 22.36 -56.41
CA PRO A 780 -15.89 21.45 -57.33
C PRO A 780 -14.41 21.80 -57.52
N TRP A 781 -13.54 20.79 -57.44
CA TRP A 781 -12.10 20.88 -57.66
C TRP A 781 -11.57 19.61 -58.37
N GLY A 782 -10.31 19.59 -58.79
CA GLY A 782 -9.70 18.46 -59.49
C GLY A 782 -9.64 18.63 -61.01
N ASP A 783 -9.19 17.59 -61.72
CA ASP A 783 -9.29 17.53 -63.19
C ASP A 783 -10.77 17.23 -63.58
N PRO A 784 -11.42 18.01 -64.46
CA PRO A 784 -12.81 17.78 -64.86
C PRO A 784 -13.12 16.39 -65.44
N GLU A 785 -12.12 15.67 -65.99
CA GLU A 785 -12.29 14.34 -66.58
C GLU A 785 -12.10 13.21 -65.55
N THR A 786 -11.31 13.45 -64.50
CA THR A 786 -10.92 12.43 -63.49
C THR A 786 -11.11 12.91 -62.06
N SER A 787 -12.01 13.88 -61.84
CA SER A 787 -12.14 14.58 -60.56
C SER A 787 -12.41 13.63 -59.40
N ASP A 788 -11.65 13.82 -58.32
CA ASP A 788 -11.85 13.12 -57.05
C ASP A 788 -12.91 13.80 -56.17
N PHE A 789 -13.53 14.90 -56.62
CA PHE A 789 -14.56 15.64 -55.88
C PHE A 789 -15.90 14.90 -55.86
N ASP A 790 -16.43 14.63 -54.66
CA ASP A 790 -17.83 14.27 -54.45
C ASP A 790 -18.52 15.34 -53.56
N PRO A 791 -19.70 15.85 -53.91
CA PRO A 791 -20.45 16.77 -53.06
C PRO A 791 -20.79 16.20 -51.66
N LYS A 792 -20.79 14.88 -51.47
CA LYS A 792 -21.05 14.23 -50.19
C LYS A 792 -19.88 14.32 -49.21
N ASP A 793 -18.65 14.40 -49.70
CA ASP A 793 -17.42 14.43 -48.90
C ASP A 793 -17.21 15.78 -48.16
N ARG A 794 -18.19 16.68 -48.21
CA ARG A 794 -18.19 17.91 -47.39
C ARG A 794 -18.14 17.58 -45.90
N ASP A 795 -18.93 16.57 -45.51
CA ASP A 795 -19.08 16.08 -44.16
C ASP A 795 -18.54 14.66 -44.12
N TYR A 796 -17.64 14.35 -43.19
CA TYR A 796 -16.97 13.06 -43.16
C TYR A 796 -16.70 12.57 -41.75
N PHE A 797 -16.49 11.26 -41.63
CA PHE A 797 -16.25 10.57 -40.37
C PHE A 797 -14.93 9.81 -40.39
N LYS A 798 -14.24 9.81 -39.24
CA LYS A 798 -12.98 9.10 -39.03
C LYS A 798 -13.01 8.31 -37.74
N TYR A 799 -12.49 7.09 -37.79
CA TYR A 799 -12.37 6.18 -36.65
C TYR A 799 -10.96 5.61 -36.59
N GLN A 800 -10.40 5.55 -35.38
CA GLN A 800 -9.11 4.92 -35.14
C GLN A 800 -9.19 4.08 -33.86
N LEU A 801 -8.68 2.86 -33.95
CA LEU A 801 -8.47 1.96 -32.81
C LEU A 801 -7.00 1.55 -32.81
N SER A 802 -6.30 1.76 -31.69
CA SER A 802 -4.89 1.39 -31.54
C SER A 802 -4.69 0.61 -30.25
N LEU A 803 -3.89 -0.45 -30.30
CA LEU A 803 -3.44 -1.24 -29.15
C LEU A 803 -1.93 -1.43 -29.25
N SER A 804 -1.19 -1.09 -28.20
CA SER A 804 0.25 -1.30 -28.15
C SER A 804 0.71 -1.87 -26.81
N LYS A 805 1.87 -2.52 -26.82
CA LYS A 805 2.51 -3.11 -25.65
C LYS A 805 4.02 -2.88 -25.72
N ASP A 806 4.53 -2.27 -24.65
CA ASP A 806 5.97 -2.21 -24.40
C ASP A 806 6.39 -3.27 -23.40
N GLN A 807 7.43 -4.03 -23.74
CA GLN A 807 8.12 -4.96 -22.87
C GLN A 807 9.58 -4.56 -22.71
N TYR A 808 9.98 -4.32 -21.48
CA TYR A 808 11.34 -3.92 -21.14
C TYR A 808 12.11 -5.11 -20.57
N PHE A 809 13.39 -5.20 -20.92
CA PHE A 809 14.31 -6.24 -20.47
C PHE A 809 15.58 -5.61 -19.87
N PRO A 810 16.39 -6.37 -19.11
CA PRO A 810 17.66 -5.88 -18.57
C PRO A 810 18.59 -5.33 -19.66
N GLY A 811 19.40 -4.32 -19.32
CA GLY A 811 20.33 -3.67 -20.25
C GLY A 811 19.66 -2.68 -21.21
N PHE A 812 18.61 -1.98 -20.77
CA PHE A 812 17.85 -0.99 -21.57
C PHE A 812 17.28 -1.52 -22.89
N ARG A 813 17.01 -2.84 -22.96
CA ARG A 813 16.40 -3.46 -24.13
C ARG A 813 14.88 -3.32 -24.07
N LYS A 814 14.27 -3.05 -25.22
CA LYS A 814 12.83 -2.80 -25.34
C LYS A 814 12.26 -3.52 -26.56
N LEU A 815 11.15 -4.23 -26.39
CA LEU A 815 10.31 -4.73 -27.47
C LEU A 815 9.02 -3.91 -27.47
N HIS A 816 8.69 -3.30 -28.60
CA HIS A 816 7.42 -2.64 -28.84
C HIS A 816 6.62 -3.45 -29.86
N VAL A 817 5.33 -3.62 -29.60
CA VAL A 817 4.37 -4.17 -30.56
C VAL A 817 3.15 -3.27 -30.57
N SER A 818 2.69 -2.86 -31.75
CA SER A 818 1.44 -2.11 -31.90
C SER A 818 0.62 -2.62 -33.07
N LEU A 819 -0.70 -2.45 -32.94
CA LEU A 819 -1.71 -2.71 -33.95
C LEU A 819 -2.63 -1.49 -34.01
N THR A 820 -2.90 -1.01 -35.22
CA THR A 820 -3.81 0.11 -35.46
C THR A 820 -4.79 -0.22 -36.57
N TYR A 821 -6.07 0.05 -36.35
CA TYR A 821 -7.12 -0.01 -37.33
C TYR A 821 -7.65 1.41 -37.59
N LEU A 822 -7.75 1.78 -38.86
CA LEU A 822 -8.23 3.06 -39.35
C LEU A 822 -9.42 2.81 -40.27
N ASP A 823 -10.47 3.60 -40.13
CA ASP A 823 -11.63 3.55 -41.01
C ASP A 823 -12.34 4.90 -41.10
N GLY A 824 -13.11 5.12 -42.15
CA GLY A 824 -13.87 6.35 -42.30
C GLY A 824 -14.85 6.30 -43.46
N SER A 825 -15.73 7.29 -43.51
CA SER A 825 -16.72 7.45 -44.58
C SER A 825 -16.58 8.84 -45.22
N ASP A 826 -16.90 8.90 -46.51
CA ASP A 826 -16.97 10.16 -47.28
C ASP A 826 -15.64 10.93 -47.27
N LEU A 827 -14.52 10.17 -47.33
CA LEU A 827 -13.17 10.72 -47.28
C LEU A 827 -12.65 11.09 -48.69
N ASP A 828 -12.51 12.38 -48.95
CA ASP A 828 -11.78 12.91 -50.10
C ASP A 828 -10.24 12.86 -49.92
N ARG A 829 -9.51 13.23 -50.98
CA ARG A 829 -8.04 13.27 -51.03
C ARG A 829 -7.36 13.94 -49.81
N PHE A 830 -7.97 14.96 -49.21
CA PHE A 830 -7.38 15.74 -48.10
C PHE A 830 -7.85 15.30 -46.71
N SER A 831 -8.82 14.39 -46.61
CA SER A 831 -9.31 13.85 -45.33
C SER A 831 -8.91 12.39 -45.09
N LYS A 832 -8.52 11.65 -46.14
CA LYS A 832 -7.95 10.30 -46.08
C LYS A 832 -6.81 10.18 -45.08
N TYR A 833 -6.62 8.98 -44.55
CA TYR A 833 -5.45 8.66 -43.75
C TYR A 833 -4.21 8.61 -44.63
N GLU A 834 -3.11 9.14 -44.13
CA GLU A 834 -1.81 9.07 -44.79
C GLU A 834 -0.77 8.50 -43.84
N PHE A 835 0.27 7.90 -44.41
CA PHE A 835 1.37 7.31 -43.66
C PHE A 835 2.66 8.05 -44.00
N GLY A 836 3.30 8.62 -42.98
CA GLY A 836 4.58 9.33 -43.11
C GLY A 836 5.03 10.01 -41.82
N ALA A 837 6.18 10.67 -41.84
CA ALA A 837 6.90 11.13 -40.63
C ALA A 837 6.17 12.19 -39.80
N PHE A 838 5.20 12.92 -40.38
CA PHE A 838 4.36 13.88 -39.65
C PHE A 838 2.93 13.38 -39.40
N SER A 839 2.61 12.14 -39.80
CA SER A 839 1.32 11.52 -39.55
C SER A 839 1.27 10.87 -38.16
N GLY A 840 0.08 10.74 -37.58
CA GLY A 840 -0.12 9.98 -36.33
C GLY A 840 0.05 8.46 -36.46
N ASN A 841 0.26 7.96 -37.69
CA ASN A 841 0.38 6.54 -38.01
C ASN A 841 1.53 6.36 -39.01
N ALA A 842 2.77 6.25 -38.54
CA ALA A 842 3.93 6.17 -39.42
C ALA A 842 4.04 4.78 -40.11
N LEU A 843 4.48 4.80 -41.36
CA LEU A 843 4.95 3.61 -42.10
C LEU A 843 6.37 3.93 -42.59
N HIS A 844 7.38 3.35 -41.94
CA HIS A 844 8.78 3.75 -42.14
C HIS A 844 9.21 3.59 -43.60
N GLY A 845 9.84 4.63 -44.15
CA GLY A 845 10.34 4.68 -45.52
C GLY A 845 9.35 5.18 -46.57
N PHE A 846 8.10 5.45 -46.20
CA PHE A 846 7.14 6.09 -47.10
C PHE A 846 7.09 7.59 -46.82
N LYS A 847 7.21 8.40 -47.88
CA LYS A 847 7.11 9.85 -47.78
C LYS A 847 5.67 10.28 -47.49
N ASN A 848 5.51 11.44 -46.86
CA ASN A 848 4.19 12.00 -46.61
C ASN A 848 3.36 12.10 -47.91
N GLY A 849 2.05 11.81 -47.79
CA GLY A 849 1.12 11.83 -48.91
C GLY A 849 1.26 10.69 -49.94
N SER A 850 2.29 9.83 -49.87
CA SER A 850 2.52 8.79 -50.90
C SER A 850 1.59 7.59 -50.82
N VAL A 851 1.10 7.27 -49.62
CA VAL A 851 0.12 6.22 -49.40
C VAL A 851 -1.03 6.83 -48.63
N LYS A 852 -2.14 7.09 -49.36
CA LYS A 852 -3.40 7.57 -48.81
C LYS A 852 -4.44 6.48 -48.83
N THR A 853 -5.29 6.42 -47.81
CA THR A 853 -6.28 5.36 -47.69
C THR A 853 -7.51 5.75 -46.88
N GLN A 854 -8.63 5.11 -47.19
CA GLN A 854 -9.87 5.23 -46.43
C GLN A 854 -9.87 4.29 -45.22
N THR A 855 -9.47 3.03 -45.44
CA THR A 855 -9.38 2.01 -44.38
C THR A 855 -7.98 1.44 -44.34
N ALA A 856 -7.47 1.14 -43.14
CA ALA A 856 -6.18 0.47 -43.00
C ALA A 856 -6.09 -0.40 -41.74
N PHE A 857 -5.31 -1.46 -41.84
CA PHE A 857 -4.81 -2.21 -40.69
C PHE A 857 -3.29 -2.13 -40.69
N LEU A 858 -2.70 -1.59 -39.62
CA LEU A 858 -1.27 -1.41 -39.44
C LEU A 858 -0.76 -2.23 -38.27
N GLY A 859 0.42 -2.81 -38.43
CA GLY A 859 1.16 -3.46 -37.36
C GLY A 859 2.61 -2.99 -37.36
N THR A 860 3.12 -2.65 -36.18
CA THR A 860 4.52 -2.25 -35.97
C THR A 860 5.15 -3.15 -34.93
N VAL A 861 6.36 -3.60 -35.21
CA VAL A 861 7.24 -4.25 -34.24
C VAL A 861 8.57 -3.52 -34.23
N SER A 862 9.05 -3.16 -33.04
CA SER A 862 10.41 -2.64 -32.88
C SER A 862 11.17 -3.32 -31.76
N TYR A 863 12.48 -3.45 -31.94
CA TYR A 863 13.37 -3.97 -30.93
C TYR A 863 14.59 -3.06 -30.75
N GLY A 864 14.67 -2.47 -29.56
CA GLY A 864 15.74 -1.58 -29.14
C GLY A 864 16.80 -2.31 -28.33
N LEU A 865 18.07 -2.04 -28.65
CA LEU A 865 19.24 -2.51 -27.93
C LEU A 865 20.19 -1.35 -27.64
N ASN A 866 20.87 -1.45 -26.50
CA ASN A 866 21.84 -0.47 -26.03
C ASN A 866 23.23 -1.08 -26.05
N ILE A 867 24.20 -0.35 -26.59
CA ILE A 867 25.59 -0.77 -26.70
C ILE A 867 26.42 0.10 -25.75
N GLU A 868 26.97 -0.55 -24.72
CA GLU A 868 27.86 0.06 -23.70
C GLU A 868 27.33 1.34 -23.05
N ASP A 869 26.01 1.52 -22.99
CA ASP A 869 25.35 2.73 -22.50
C ASP A 869 25.64 4.01 -23.32
N ILE A 870 26.29 3.91 -24.49
CA ILE A 870 26.71 5.06 -25.31
C ILE A 870 25.77 5.29 -26.49
N ILE A 871 25.30 4.20 -27.10
CA ILE A 871 24.47 4.26 -28.31
C ILE A 871 23.30 3.28 -28.14
N ARG A 872 22.09 3.76 -28.39
CA ARG A 872 20.92 2.91 -28.60
C ARG A 872 20.62 2.82 -30.08
N PHE A 873 20.35 1.61 -30.55
CA PHE A 873 19.75 1.34 -31.85
C PHE A 873 18.40 0.68 -31.65
N GLU A 874 17.46 0.97 -32.53
CA GLU A 874 16.16 0.35 -32.54
C GLU A 874 15.78 0.03 -33.99
N ALA A 875 15.66 -1.27 -34.26
CA ALA A 875 15.21 -1.78 -35.54
C ALA A 875 13.69 -1.84 -35.53
N ILE A 876 13.07 -1.33 -36.59
CA ILE A 876 11.62 -1.16 -36.71
C ILE A 876 11.16 -1.87 -37.98
N PHE A 877 10.03 -2.55 -37.91
CA PHE A 877 9.37 -3.13 -39.06
C PHE A 877 7.87 -2.86 -38.98
N ASP A 878 7.34 -2.31 -40.06
CA ASP A 878 5.94 -1.97 -40.20
C ASP A 878 5.28 -2.74 -41.33
N GLN A 879 4.01 -3.05 -41.14
CA GLN A 879 3.13 -3.63 -42.14
C GLN A 879 1.82 -2.87 -42.16
N ALA A 880 1.28 -2.64 -43.36
CA ALA A 880 -0.03 -2.04 -43.55
C ALA A 880 -0.81 -2.80 -44.62
N VAL A 881 -2.09 -3.08 -44.36
CA VAL A 881 -3.06 -3.50 -45.38
C VAL A 881 -4.02 -2.35 -45.57
N VAL A 882 -4.05 -1.78 -46.78
CA VAL A 882 -4.78 -0.54 -47.08
C VAL A 882 -5.86 -0.81 -48.13
N ARG A 883 -6.96 -0.05 -48.05
CA ARG A 883 -8.05 -0.12 -49.00
C ARG A 883 -8.52 1.29 -49.35
N ASP A 884 -8.42 1.62 -50.64
CA ASP A 884 -8.81 2.90 -51.21
C ASP A 884 -9.18 2.75 -52.68
N ARG A 885 -10.43 3.06 -53.02
CA ARG A 885 -10.94 2.89 -54.39
C ARG A 885 -10.30 3.84 -55.40
N GLN A 886 -10.04 5.10 -55.03
CA GLN A 886 -9.52 6.12 -55.95
C GLN A 886 -8.03 5.88 -56.26
N SER A 887 -7.25 5.47 -55.26
CA SER A 887 -5.84 5.10 -55.45
C SER A 887 -5.67 3.70 -56.06
N GLY A 888 -6.75 2.92 -56.19
CA GLY A 888 -6.73 1.56 -56.77
C GLY A 888 -6.25 0.49 -55.80
N TYR A 889 -6.29 0.76 -54.50
CA TYR A 889 -5.89 -0.17 -53.46
C TYR A 889 -7.08 -1.03 -53.00
N ASP A 890 -6.97 -2.35 -53.14
CA ASP A 890 -7.93 -3.33 -52.62
C ASP A 890 -7.22 -4.34 -51.74
N ASN A 891 -7.24 -4.09 -50.43
CA ASN A 891 -6.47 -4.86 -49.43
C ASN A 891 -4.99 -4.98 -49.83
N THR A 892 -4.45 -3.90 -50.38
CA THR A 892 -3.08 -3.84 -50.87
C THR A 892 -2.13 -3.78 -49.70
N TYR A 893 -1.08 -4.59 -49.74
CA TYR A 893 -0.12 -4.74 -48.66
C TYR A 893 1.08 -3.83 -48.86
N PHE A 894 1.44 -3.05 -47.85
CA PHE A 894 2.64 -2.24 -47.81
C PHE A 894 3.49 -2.64 -46.61
N ALA A 895 4.81 -2.53 -46.75
CA ALA A 895 5.73 -2.80 -45.65
C ALA A 895 6.93 -1.87 -45.67
N GLY A 896 7.39 -1.49 -44.49
CA GLY A 896 8.51 -0.57 -44.27
C GLY A 896 9.50 -1.15 -43.26
N ALA A 897 10.78 -0.80 -43.39
CA ALA A 897 11.81 -1.11 -42.41
C ALA A 897 12.49 0.19 -41.97
N GLY A 898 12.71 0.33 -40.67
CA GLY A 898 13.33 1.49 -40.06
C GLY A 898 14.53 1.11 -39.18
N LEU A 899 15.47 2.04 -39.07
CA LEU A 899 16.53 2.03 -38.08
C LEU A 899 16.56 3.40 -37.41
N SER A 900 16.25 3.43 -36.13
CA SER A 900 16.43 4.61 -35.31
C SER A 900 17.60 4.43 -34.35
N GLY A 901 18.19 5.54 -33.94
CA GLY A 901 19.24 5.51 -32.94
C GLY A 901 19.36 6.80 -32.16
N SER A 902 19.96 6.68 -30.98
CA SER A 902 20.24 7.80 -30.08
C SER A 902 21.66 7.65 -29.56
N LEU A 903 22.40 8.74 -29.54
CA LEU A 903 23.75 8.81 -28.98
C LEU A 903 24.01 10.19 -28.38
N ASN A 904 25.04 10.27 -27.54
CA ASN A 904 25.48 11.54 -27.01
C ASN A 904 25.94 12.47 -28.14
N GLY A 905 25.46 13.70 -28.12
CA GLY A 905 25.89 14.74 -29.04
C GLY A 905 27.32 15.24 -28.73
N PRO A 906 27.81 16.23 -29.52
CA PRO A 906 29.17 16.74 -29.38
C PRO A 906 29.39 17.56 -28.09
N TRP A 907 28.33 18.05 -27.43
CA TRP A 907 28.42 18.71 -26.13
C TRP A 907 27.98 17.78 -24.99
N ASN A 908 28.50 18.03 -23.78
CA ASN A 908 28.18 17.27 -22.57
C ASN A 908 26.68 17.26 -22.22
N ASN A 909 25.92 18.25 -22.72
CA ASN A 909 24.49 18.43 -22.50
C ASN A 909 23.66 18.30 -23.79
N SER A 910 24.07 17.41 -24.69
CA SER A 910 23.38 17.20 -25.97
C SER A 910 23.14 15.73 -26.30
N LEU A 911 22.03 15.46 -27.00
CA LEU A 911 21.65 14.15 -27.50
C LEU A 911 21.38 14.26 -29.00
N LEU A 912 21.97 13.36 -29.78
CA LEU A 912 21.69 13.21 -31.21
C LEU A 912 20.75 12.01 -31.38
N ARG A 913 19.62 12.22 -32.06
CA ARG A 913 18.68 11.16 -32.47
C ARG A 913 18.62 11.15 -34.00
N PHE A 914 18.62 9.95 -34.57
CA PHE A 914 18.38 9.77 -36.00
C PHE A 914 17.31 8.71 -36.21
N ASP A 915 16.59 8.82 -37.31
CA ASP A 915 15.59 7.87 -37.79
C ASP A 915 15.74 7.73 -39.31
N LEU A 916 15.89 6.50 -39.78
CA LEU A 916 16.07 6.17 -41.19
C LEU A 916 15.04 5.11 -41.56
N GLY A 917 14.28 5.33 -42.64
CA GLY A 917 13.28 4.39 -43.12
C GLY A 917 13.42 4.10 -44.61
N VAL A 918 13.15 2.86 -45.00
CA VAL A 918 13.07 2.42 -46.40
C VAL A 918 11.84 1.54 -46.64
N PRO A 919 11.18 1.68 -47.81
CA PRO A 919 10.06 0.82 -48.15
C PRO A 919 10.56 -0.58 -48.54
N VAL A 920 9.89 -1.61 -48.04
CA VAL A 920 10.19 -3.04 -48.31
C VAL A 920 9.22 -3.60 -49.34
N VAL A 921 7.92 -3.32 -49.19
CA VAL A 921 6.88 -3.64 -50.19
C VAL A 921 6.11 -2.38 -50.50
N SER A 922 6.25 -1.87 -51.72
CA SER A 922 5.95 -0.48 -52.02
C SER A 922 5.01 -0.22 -53.20
N HIS A 923 4.72 -1.24 -54.01
CA HIS A 923 3.81 -1.17 -55.15
C HIS A 923 4.04 0.02 -56.11
N GLY A 924 5.30 0.44 -56.30
CA GLY A 924 5.67 1.54 -57.20
C GLY A 924 6.05 2.84 -56.48
N VAL A 925 5.72 2.97 -55.20
CA VAL A 925 6.18 4.07 -54.34
C VAL A 925 7.66 3.82 -53.99
N LYS A 926 8.56 4.72 -54.36
CA LYS A 926 9.98 4.64 -54.01
C LYS A 926 10.34 5.80 -53.09
N GLY A 927 11.43 5.64 -52.34
CA GLY A 927 12.02 6.72 -51.55
C GLY A 927 12.77 6.20 -50.33
N PHE A 928 13.35 7.12 -49.59
CA PHE A 928 13.84 6.92 -48.23
C PHE A 928 13.43 8.13 -47.39
N VAL A 929 13.29 7.93 -46.09
CA VAL A 929 13.00 9.01 -45.14
C VAL A 929 14.15 9.08 -44.14
N ALA A 930 14.66 10.29 -43.89
CA ALA A 930 15.75 10.49 -42.94
C ALA A 930 15.45 11.70 -42.04
N ASN A 931 15.44 11.47 -40.74
CA ASN A 931 15.27 12.52 -39.73
C ASN A 931 16.47 12.53 -38.80
N VAL A 932 17.10 13.70 -38.60
CA VAL A 932 18.21 13.87 -37.66
C VAL A 932 17.95 15.08 -36.77
N ILE A 933 17.84 14.83 -35.47
CA ILE A 933 17.52 15.84 -34.45
C ILE A 933 18.65 15.91 -33.43
N LEU A 934 19.14 17.11 -33.17
CA LEU A 934 20.11 17.39 -32.12
C LEU A 934 19.43 18.22 -31.02
N LEU A 935 19.21 17.57 -29.87
CA LEU A 935 18.64 18.23 -28.71
C LEU A 935 19.78 18.79 -27.85
N LYS A 936 19.72 20.09 -27.54
CA LYS A 936 20.64 20.75 -26.62
C LYS A 936 19.89 21.41 -25.47
N LEU A 937 20.25 21.01 -24.26
CA LEU A 937 19.70 21.57 -23.03
C LEU A 937 20.52 22.81 -22.62
N PHE A 938 19.85 23.92 -22.27
CA PHE A 938 20.49 25.17 -21.87
C PHE A 938 20.49 25.40 -20.36
#